data_AF-A0A8B6E0L8-F1
#
_entry.id   AF-A0A8B6E0L8-F1
#
_cell.length_a   1.000
_cell.length_b   1.000
_cell.length_c   1.000
_cell.angle_alpha   90.00
_cell.angle_beta   90.00
_cell.angle_gamma   90.00
#
_symmetry.space_group_name_H-M   'P 1'
#
loop_
_entity.id
_entity.type
_entity.pdbx_description
1 polymer ?
#
loop_
_entity_poly.entity_id
_entity_poly.type
_entity_poly.pdbx_seq_one_letter_code
_entity_poly.pdbx_strand_id
1 'polypeptide(L)'
;MQTRNVRGTEKYIRNSLDLHILAAITRNFEIATEQRKTISKPSFESPWYDVAAQVNRIQSIQHNLQDYPVKVDVQVKIRHNNTDYIFTASRSSQRDDDSNIPYGGAVYIYNQNEIIVTFPVRNNEHSAGGLAYTGSYGEYQGPININLRGPYFTGKVKARAWLSSDLPTASINMSVYMDKNLNYKELNHNLSFYPDIMSVQVKLKECMKKEYDGYIAGAEGTVMDSRYQADIMGLIFGYDDNKVRLWVHQHGIFGAADGWGLATYCKGGDVTILGWETDKTNVMFQTNFTVTKNNVPVPSIKFPRKYDFSNYLITVQVKIPDGDGNNANMIFNAVGSSMATDSARFGGLVFVYTTRDILFWKPKSSLGHMVYIGGVWGSGLSSQYSDTVQVLVSVIYLSDHCFSNNVTVTECIPELTDLLFVIDTSQSNSNNINQSKDFVYNLVNKLSIGINDFQVAVITFSSIPTIEFDFNDFENNKSSILLSIQTIKAGNGSTNIVKALNMAEAVLRNCSMGARGNDVEEIYNSIIKESLHSSCTNCVMKSETDIIIMMDTRKDQSFDNYRSRQIALEELITKTVAVNPDVLLGMNVFSDEPDILFNLSLSKNKHDLIAKMYQVNKDRIFSTINTSHALQYILEKGFDVRPASRKMIILVANGEWEDVYDIKMKVQYLSNFNIEVFGLLSGRDLHFDSFYEILENSNNLFYISDEDFSVLDVFASLTIKIKCNATQLKNNG
;
A
#
# COMPACT_ATOMS: atom_id res chain seq x y z
N MET A 1 -37.75 1.83 -48.66
CA MET A 1 -38.08 0.40 -48.55
C MET A 1 -37.64 -0.09 -47.19
N GLN A 2 -38.62 -0.59 -46.43
CA GLN A 2 -38.56 -1.39 -45.20
C GLN A 2 -37.48 -1.11 -44.14
N THR A 3 -37.89 -0.31 -43.15
CA THR A 3 -37.57 -0.49 -41.73
C THR A 3 -38.13 -1.84 -41.23
N ARG A 4 -37.31 -2.89 -41.16
CA ARG A 4 -37.61 -4.15 -40.45
C ARG A 4 -36.33 -4.80 -39.92
N ASN A 5 -36.05 -4.59 -38.63
CA ASN A 5 -35.57 -5.57 -37.63
C ASN A 5 -34.81 -4.89 -36.50
N VAL A 6 -35.54 -4.16 -35.64
CA VAL A 6 -35.09 -3.79 -34.28
C VAL A 6 -36.02 -4.41 -33.22
N ARG A 7 -36.97 -5.26 -33.61
CA ARG A 7 -37.93 -5.92 -32.70
C ARG A 7 -37.50 -7.30 -32.19
N GLY A 8 -36.35 -7.82 -32.63
CA GLY A 8 -35.84 -9.11 -32.17
C GLY A 8 -35.13 -9.02 -30.82
N THR A 9 -34.32 -7.99 -30.61
CA THR A 9 -33.47 -7.79 -29.43
C THR A 9 -34.23 -7.40 -28.16
N GLU A 10 -35.38 -6.72 -28.27
CA GLU A 10 -36.18 -6.33 -27.10
C GLU A 10 -37.01 -7.47 -26.49
N LYS A 11 -37.20 -8.59 -27.20
CA LYS A 11 -38.10 -9.67 -26.73
C LYS A 11 -37.40 -10.70 -25.83
N TYR A 12 -36.08 -10.80 -25.87
CA TYR A 12 -35.32 -11.85 -25.18
C TYR A 12 -34.71 -11.45 -23.83
N ILE A 13 -34.77 -10.17 -23.45
CA ILE A 13 -34.41 -9.69 -22.10
C ILE A 13 -35.47 -10.09 -21.04
N ARG A 14 -36.65 -10.59 -21.46
CA ARG A 14 -37.78 -10.85 -20.54
C ARG A 14 -37.68 -12.10 -19.68
N ASN A 15 -36.73 -13.01 -19.90
CA ASN A 15 -36.75 -14.33 -19.24
C ASN A 15 -35.50 -14.73 -18.43
N SER A 16 -34.52 -13.85 -18.19
CA SER A 16 -33.44 -14.15 -17.23
C SER A 16 -33.72 -13.50 -15.87
N LEU A 17 -34.25 -14.30 -14.95
CA LEU A 17 -34.58 -13.89 -13.59
C LEU A 17 -33.34 -13.64 -12.69
N ASP A 18 -32.10 -13.70 -13.22
CA ASP A 18 -30.89 -13.86 -12.39
C ASP A 18 -29.86 -12.72 -12.49
N LEU A 19 -30.17 -11.57 -13.10
CA LEU A 19 -29.14 -10.58 -13.47
C LEU A 19 -29.17 -9.23 -12.72
N HIS A 20 -29.53 -9.20 -11.43
CA HIS A 20 -29.78 -7.91 -10.74
C HIS A 20 -28.94 -7.58 -9.51
N ILE A 21 -27.82 -8.26 -9.24
CA ILE A 21 -26.96 -7.93 -8.09
C ILE A 21 -25.48 -8.10 -8.44
N LEU A 22 -24.72 -7.00 -8.44
CA LEU A 22 -23.26 -7.01 -8.43
C LEU A 22 -22.77 -6.82 -6.98
N ALA A 23 -22.06 -7.82 -6.45
CA ALA A 23 -21.32 -7.76 -5.17
C ALA A 23 -20.13 -8.75 -5.15
N ALA A 24 -19.12 -8.41 -4.33
CA ALA A 24 -17.70 -8.79 -4.36
C ALA A 24 -17.30 -10.18 -3.79
N ILE A 25 -16.08 -10.63 -4.13
CA ILE A 25 -15.35 -11.78 -3.55
C ILE A 25 -13.96 -11.34 -3.02
N THR A 26 -13.59 -11.86 -1.84
CA THR A 26 -12.29 -11.84 -1.15
C THR A 26 -11.21 -12.72 -1.82
N ARG A 27 -9.92 -12.32 -1.76
CA ARG A 27 -8.79 -13.12 -2.29
C ARG A 27 -7.80 -13.51 -1.18
N ASN A 28 -7.54 -14.82 -1.08
CA ASN A 28 -6.38 -15.38 -0.37
C ASN A 28 -5.09 -15.21 -1.18
N PHE A 29 -4.00 -14.89 -0.48
CA PHE A 29 -2.64 -14.72 -0.97
C PHE A 29 -2.05 -15.96 -1.68
N GLU A 30 -1.36 -15.74 -2.79
CA GLU A 30 -0.12 -16.48 -3.08
C GLU A 30 0.92 -15.55 -3.72
N ILE A 31 2.15 -15.71 -3.25
CA ILE A 31 3.27 -14.79 -3.33
C ILE A 31 3.92 -14.87 -4.71
N ALA A 32 3.72 -13.86 -5.55
CA ALA A 32 4.74 -13.44 -6.49
C ALA A 32 5.70 -12.51 -5.73
N THR A 33 6.99 -12.81 -5.80
CA THR A 33 8.09 -12.09 -5.14
C THR A 33 8.29 -10.67 -5.68
N GLU A 34 7.35 -9.76 -5.39
CA GLU A 34 7.63 -8.34 -5.20
C GLU A 34 7.51 -8.06 -3.70
N GLN A 35 8.61 -7.63 -3.07
CA GLN A 35 8.62 -7.28 -1.65
C GLN A 35 7.69 -6.08 -1.43
N ARG A 36 6.53 -6.31 -0.83
CA ARG A 36 5.57 -5.25 -0.49
C ARG A 36 6.21 -4.23 0.45
N LYS A 37 6.00 -2.94 0.17
CA LYS A 37 6.66 -1.76 0.78
C LYS A 37 5.87 -1.15 1.97
N THR A 38 5.00 -1.92 2.60
CA THR A 38 4.11 -1.45 3.66
C THR A 38 4.78 -1.48 5.04
N ILE A 39 4.40 -0.56 5.93
CA ILE A 39 4.93 -0.47 7.30
C ILE A 39 3.88 -0.97 8.28
N SER A 40 4.24 -1.94 9.11
CA SER A 40 3.37 -2.49 10.15
C SER A 40 3.38 -1.64 11.41
N LYS A 41 2.39 -1.86 12.27
CA LYS A 41 2.43 -1.38 13.66
C LYS A 41 3.71 -1.86 14.36
N PRO A 42 4.26 -1.06 15.29
CA PRO A 42 5.47 -1.43 16.00
C PRO A 42 5.26 -2.69 16.83
N SER A 43 6.25 -3.60 16.83
CA SER A 43 6.30 -4.75 17.75
C SER A 43 6.17 -4.34 19.22
N PHE A 44 6.53 -3.10 19.56
CA PHE A 44 6.34 -2.57 20.90
C PHE A 44 5.83 -1.13 20.89
N GLU A 45 4.78 -0.88 21.69
CA GLU A 45 4.29 0.45 22.02
C GLU A 45 4.07 0.57 23.53
N SER A 46 4.71 1.56 24.16
CA SER A 46 4.57 1.79 25.60
C SER A 46 3.32 2.62 25.93
N PRO A 47 2.79 2.54 27.17
CA PRO A 47 1.90 3.57 27.67
C PRO A 47 2.63 4.92 27.78
N TRP A 48 1.86 5.98 28.04
CA TRP A 48 2.41 7.29 28.38
C TRP A 48 2.87 7.32 29.84
N TYR A 49 4.14 7.65 30.09
CA TYR A 49 4.70 7.84 31.43
C TYR A 49 4.79 9.32 31.77
N ASP A 50 4.32 9.72 32.96
CA ASP A 50 4.50 11.08 33.45
C ASP A 50 5.97 11.32 33.83
N VAL A 51 6.53 12.42 33.32
CA VAL A 51 7.93 12.80 33.52
C VAL A 51 8.06 14.29 33.76
N ALA A 52 9.13 14.67 34.46
CA ALA A 52 9.50 16.04 34.74
C ALA A 52 11.00 16.24 34.54
N ALA A 53 11.38 17.17 33.66
CA ALA A 53 12.76 17.66 33.58
C ALA A 53 13.18 18.26 34.93
N GLN A 54 14.49 18.25 35.21
CA GLN A 54 15.07 18.69 36.49
C GLN A 54 14.75 17.78 37.70
N VAL A 55 13.84 16.81 37.55
CA VAL A 55 13.45 15.87 38.59
C VAL A 55 13.78 14.44 38.16
N ASN A 56 13.20 13.99 37.05
CA ASN A 56 13.49 12.68 36.47
C ASN A 56 14.82 12.76 35.70
N ARG A 57 15.81 11.97 36.12
CA ARG A 57 17.06 11.81 35.36
C ARG A 57 16.84 10.91 34.14
N ILE A 58 16.22 9.76 34.37
CA ILE A 58 16.05 8.70 33.39
C ILE A 58 14.66 8.08 33.55
N GLN A 59 14.05 7.72 32.43
CA GLN A 59 12.92 6.80 32.32
C GLN A 59 13.36 5.57 31.51
N SER A 60 13.46 4.42 32.16
CA SER A 60 13.67 3.13 31.48
C SER A 60 12.31 2.55 31.09
N ILE A 61 12.18 2.10 29.85
CA ILE A 61 10.98 1.48 29.27
C ILE A 61 11.38 0.10 28.77
N GLN A 62 10.96 -0.94 29.49
CA GLN A 62 11.22 -2.33 29.11
C GLN A 62 10.28 -2.74 27.96
N HIS A 63 10.85 -3.27 26.87
CA HIS A 63 10.10 -3.81 25.74
C HIS A 63 10.30 -5.32 25.56
N ASN A 64 11.39 -5.88 26.11
CA ASN A 64 11.68 -7.32 26.13
C ASN A 64 11.59 -8.03 24.77
N LEU A 65 11.86 -7.31 23.67
CA LEU A 65 11.76 -7.86 22.31
C LEU A 65 12.83 -8.94 22.04
N GLN A 66 13.87 -9.03 22.87
CA GLN A 66 15.02 -9.92 22.71
C GLN A 66 15.82 -9.71 21.41
N ASP A 67 15.54 -8.63 20.69
CA ASP A 67 16.21 -8.22 19.48
C ASP A 67 16.32 -6.70 19.43
N TYR A 68 17.31 -6.19 18.70
CA TYR A 68 17.54 -4.76 18.55
C TYR A 68 16.50 -4.18 17.59
N PRO A 69 15.66 -3.23 18.03
CA PRO A 69 14.77 -2.50 17.11
C PRO A 69 15.57 -1.82 16.00
N VAL A 70 15.10 -1.91 14.75
CA VAL A 70 15.70 -1.23 13.59
C VAL A 70 15.24 0.23 13.45
N LYS A 71 14.14 0.57 14.13
CA LYS A 71 13.61 1.93 14.23
C LYS A 71 12.95 2.12 15.61
N VAL A 72 13.27 3.24 16.25
CA VAL A 72 12.65 3.68 17.50
C VAL A 72 12.11 5.09 17.32
N ASP A 73 10.91 5.34 17.85
CA ASP A 73 10.26 6.64 17.91
C ASP A 73 9.89 6.94 19.37
N VAL A 74 10.52 7.97 19.94
CA VAL A 74 10.23 8.43 21.30
C VAL A 74 9.52 9.79 21.21
N GLN A 75 8.33 9.85 21.80
CA GLN A 75 7.42 10.97 21.74
C GLN A 75 7.33 11.65 23.10
N VAL A 76 7.43 12.98 23.12
CA VAL A 76 7.27 13.81 24.31
C VAL A 76 6.00 14.64 24.15
N LYS A 77 5.01 14.40 25.02
CA LYS A 77 3.74 15.11 25.04
C LYS A 77 3.71 16.14 26.15
N ILE A 78 3.44 17.39 25.79
CA ILE A 78 3.20 18.47 26.75
C ILE A 78 1.80 19.03 26.54
N ARG A 79 1.23 19.62 27.60
CA ARG A 79 -0.09 20.23 27.55
C ARG A 79 0.02 21.75 27.70
N HIS A 80 -0.51 22.49 26.74
CA HIS A 80 -0.54 23.95 26.74
C HIS A 80 -1.92 24.43 26.29
N ASN A 81 -2.55 25.32 27.05
CA ASN A 81 -3.91 25.84 26.77
C ASN A 81 -4.92 24.74 26.39
N ASN A 82 -4.99 23.67 27.19
CA ASN A 82 -5.84 22.49 26.99
C ASN A 82 -5.60 21.69 25.69
N THR A 83 -4.49 21.93 24.99
CA THR A 83 -4.09 21.19 23.80
C THR A 83 -2.84 20.37 24.09
N ASP A 84 -2.85 19.12 23.63
CA ASP A 84 -1.69 18.23 23.71
C ASP A 84 -0.83 18.43 22.46
N TYR A 85 0.45 18.72 22.68
CA TYR A 85 1.47 18.92 21.66
C TYR A 85 2.52 17.84 21.78
N ILE A 86 2.84 17.20 20.66
CA ILE A 86 3.82 16.13 20.58
C ILE A 86 5.09 16.64 19.91
N PHE A 87 6.19 16.41 20.61
CA PHE A 87 7.56 16.66 20.18
C PHE A 87 8.25 15.30 20.02
N THR A 88 9.18 15.19 19.06
CA THR A 88 10.03 13.99 18.93
C THR A 88 11.28 14.15 19.79
N ALA A 89 11.65 13.11 20.53
CA ALA A 89 12.90 13.12 21.29
C ALA A 89 14.11 13.15 20.34
N SER A 90 15.17 13.79 20.83
CA SER A 90 16.46 13.84 20.19
C SER A 90 17.28 12.59 20.43
N ARG A 91 18.35 12.43 19.64
CA ARG A 91 19.17 11.22 19.60
C ARG A 91 20.54 11.40 20.26
N SER A 92 20.99 12.64 20.44
CA SER A 92 22.17 13.03 21.24
C SER A 92 21.97 14.43 21.82
N SER A 93 22.61 14.75 22.94
CA SER A 93 22.62 16.11 23.48
C SER A 93 23.56 17.00 22.66
N GLN A 94 23.02 18.09 22.12
CA GLN A 94 23.79 19.08 21.38
C GLN A 94 24.11 20.31 22.24
N ARG A 95 23.90 20.22 23.56
CA ARG A 95 24.02 21.32 24.51
C ARG A 95 24.16 20.83 25.96
N ASP A 96 24.98 21.52 26.75
CA ASP A 96 25.09 21.36 28.21
C ASP A 96 24.17 22.35 28.97
N ASP A 97 24.24 22.36 30.30
CA ASP A 97 23.46 23.27 31.15
C ASP A 97 24.26 24.43 31.76
N ASP A 98 25.47 24.72 31.29
CA ASP A 98 26.36 25.77 31.84
C ASP A 98 25.88 27.23 31.61
N SER A 99 24.59 27.44 31.30
CA SER A 99 24.00 28.77 31.11
C SER A 99 22.52 28.81 31.48
N ASN A 100 22.03 30.02 31.81
CA ASN A 100 20.61 30.27 32.09
C ASN A 100 19.73 30.36 30.82
N ILE A 101 20.29 30.10 29.64
CA ILE A 101 19.53 30.16 28.39
C ILE A 101 18.66 28.89 28.30
N PRO A 102 17.35 28.98 28.06
CA PRO A 102 16.51 27.78 27.96
C PRO A 102 16.90 26.86 26.80
N TYR A 103 16.74 25.56 27.01
CA TYR A 103 16.83 24.51 25.99
C TYR A 103 15.82 23.41 26.31
N GLY A 104 15.65 22.45 25.41
CA GLY A 104 14.87 21.28 25.78
C GLY A 104 14.93 20.11 24.81
N GLY A 105 14.24 19.06 25.23
CA GLY A 105 14.14 17.80 24.53
C GLY A 105 14.29 16.63 25.48
N ALA A 106 14.34 15.44 24.91
CA ALA A 106 14.75 14.21 25.57
C ALA A 106 15.80 13.54 24.69
N VAL A 107 16.72 12.78 25.27
CA VAL A 107 17.67 11.95 24.52
C VAL A 107 17.38 10.50 24.84
N TYR A 108 17.57 9.58 23.90
CA TYR A 108 17.35 8.15 24.18
C TYR A 108 18.41 7.24 23.55
N ILE A 109 18.62 6.12 24.23
CA ILE A 109 19.39 4.96 23.75
C ILE A 109 18.58 3.70 24.00
N TYR A 110 18.88 2.62 23.29
CA TYR A 110 18.14 1.37 23.43
C TYR A 110 19.00 0.14 23.17
N ASN A 111 18.55 -1.02 23.64
CA ASN A 111 19.17 -2.30 23.37
C ASN A 111 18.11 -3.34 23.00
N GLN A 112 18.36 -4.63 23.24
CA GLN A 112 17.43 -5.73 22.94
C GLN A 112 16.24 -5.83 23.92
N ASN A 113 16.35 -5.16 25.07
CA ASN A 113 15.43 -5.33 26.21
C ASN A 113 14.72 -4.03 26.59
N GLU A 114 15.40 -2.89 26.50
CA GLU A 114 14.89 -1.62 26.99
C GLU A 114 15.25 -0.41 26.12
N ILE A 115 14.42 0.63 26.28
CA ILE A 115 14.66 1.98 25.79
C ILE A 115 14.87 2.88 27.02
N ILE A 116 16.03 3.51 27.10
CA ILE A 116 16.38 4.47 28.15
C ILE A 116 16.17 5.87 27.58
N VAL A 117 15.25 6.63 28.17
CA VAL A 117 15.04 8.04 27.85
C VAL A 117 15.61 8.89 28.98
N THR A 118 16.48 9.83 28.65
CA THR A 118 17.08 10.79 29.58
C THR A 118 16.56 12.20 29.33
N PHE A 119 16.45 12.98 30.39
CA PHE A 119 15.94 14.35 30.35
C PHE A 119 17.00 15.34 30.84
N PRO A 120 16.81 16.65 30.55
CA PRO A 120 17.62 17.69 31.13
C PRO A 120 17.52 17.71 32.66
N VAL A 121 18.66 17.88 33.32
CA VAL A 121 18.79 17.89 34.78
C VAL A 121 19.83 18.90 35.21
N ARG A 122 19.66 19.52 36.37
CA ARG A 122 20.59 20.49 36.91
C ARG A 122 21.95 19.86 37.24
N ASN A 123 22.98 20.43 36.65
CA ASN A 123 24.39 20.30 36.89
C ASN A 123 25.00 21.73 36.91
N ASN A 124 26.13 21.93 37.58
CA ASN A 124 26.85 23.22 37.59
C ASN A 124 26.00 24.49 37.85
N GLU A 125 24.99 24.39 38.72
CA GLU A 125 24.13 25.47 39.24
C GLU A 125 22.92 25.93 38.41
N HIS A 126 22.73 25.47 37.17
CA HIS A 126 21.66 25.98 36.28
C HIS A 126 20.56 24.95 35.98
N SER A 127 19.31 25.39 35.80
CA SER A 127 18.14 24.49 35.62
C SER A 127 17.23 24.92 34.48
N ALA A 128 17.81 25.37 33.37
CA ALA A 128 17.09 25.98 32.24
C ALA A 128 16.53 24.96 31.23
N GLY A 129 16.91 23.67 31.35
CA GLY A 129 16.51 22.61 30.43
C GLY A 129 15.11 22.04 30.72
N GLY A 130 14.24 22.06 29.72
CA GLY A 130 12.89 21.46 29.77
C GLY A 130 12.76 20.20 28.91
N LEU A 131 11.63 19.49 29.03
CA LEU A 131 11.28 18.33 28.20
C LEU A 131 11.02 18.71 26.73
N ALA A 132 10.56 19.94 26.50
CA ALA A 132 10.28 20.46 25.17
C ALA A 132 10.54 21.98 25.14
N TYR A 133 11.11 22.46 24.05
CA TYR A 133 11.38 23.89 23.84
C TYR A 133 11.40 24.20 22.34
N THR A 134 10.79 25.31 21.93
CA THR A 134 10.69 25.73 20.52
C THR A 134 11.64 26.88 20.16
N GLY A 135 12.41 27.37 21.13
CA GLY A 135 13.32 28.52 20.95
C GLY A 135 12.72 29.86 21.40
N SER A 136 13.58 30.83 21.68
CA SER A 136 13.19 32.17 22.13
C SER A 136 12.74 33.08 20.97
N TYR A 137 12.18 34.26 21.27
CA TYR A 137 11.84 35.29 20.26
C TYR A 137 13.05 35.79 19.43
N GLY A 138 14.25 35.68 19.99
CA GLY A 138 15.49 36.09 19.33
C GLY A 138 16.02 35.01 18.39
N GLU A 139 15.88 33.74 18.78
CA GLU A 139 16.46 32.61 18.06
C GLU A 139 15.52 32.06 17.00
N TYR A 140 14.24 31.88 17.34
CA TYR A 140 13.24 31.20 16.54
C TYR A 140 11.98 32.04 16.32
N GLN A 141 11.32 31.79 15.20
CA GLN A 141 10.03 32.35 14.86
C GLN A 141 9.06 31.22 14.51
N GLY A 142 7.93 31.16 15.22
CA GLY A 142 6.83 30.25 14.94
C GLY A 142 5.55 30.96 14.48
N PRO A 143 4.40 30.27 14.46
CA PRO A 143 3.13 30.83 14.00
C PRO A 143 2.65 31.99 14.89
N ILE A 144 2.12 33.06 14.28
CA ILE A 144 1.79 34.33 14.97
C ILE A 144 0.74 34.15 16.08
N ASN A 145 -0.21 33.22 15.90
CA ASN A 145 -1.33 33.01 16.82
C ASN A 145 -1.11 31.88 17.83
N ILE A 146 0.09 31.31 17.91
CA ILE A 146 0.40 30.18 18.81
C ILE A 146 1.60 30.53 19.68
N ASN A 147 1.34 30.73 20.98
CA ASN A 147 2.40 31.06 21.94
C ASN A 147 2.98 29.82 22.63
N LEU A 148 3.54 28.90 21.85
CA LEU A 148 4.23 27.72 22.36
C LEU A 148 5.73 28.03 22.45
N ARG A 149 6.20 28.66 23.54
CA ARG A 149 7.59 29.16 23.67
C ARG A 149 8.36 28.70 24.91
N GLY A 150 7.67 28.24 25.95
CA GLY A 150 8.32 27.91 27.21
C GLY A 150 9.23 26.69 27.09
N PRO A 151 10.31 26.59 27.88
CA PRO A 151 10.77 25.27 28.28
C PRO A 151 9.65 24.63 29.11
N TYR A 152 9.13 23.50 28.64
CA TYR A 152 8.11 22.75 29.36
C TYR A 152 8.78 21.75 30.29
N PHE A 153 8.65 21.94 31.60
CA PHE A 153 9.33 21.09 32.58
C PHE A 153 8.57 19.80 32.90
N THR A 154 7.27 19.72 32.60
CA THR A 154 6.43 18.54 32.89
C THR A 154 5.69 18.08 31.64
N GLY A 155 5.47 16.77 31.54
CA GLY A 155 4.85 16.16 30.36
C GLY A 155 4.77 14.66 30.48
N LYS A 156 4.54 14.00 29.35
CA LYS A 156 4.52 12.55 29.25
C LYS A 156 5.45 12.06 28.15
N VAL A 157 6.03 10.87 28.32
CA VAL A 157 6.84 10.20 27.31
C VAL A 157 6.22 8.86 26.89
N LYS A 158 6.33 8.52 25.61
CA LYS A 158 5.96 7.22 25.04
C LYS A 158 7.06 6.78 24.09
N ALA A 159 7.31 5.47 24.01
CA ALA A 159 8.23 4.88 23.06
C ALA A 159 7.53 3.87 22.16
N ARG A 160 7.90 3.84 20.88
CA ARG A 160 7.51 2.84 19.89
C ARG A 160 8.76 2.24 19.25
N ALA A 161 8.78 0.93 19.06
CA ALA A 161 9.92 0.22 18.50
C ALA A 161 9.49 -0.80 17.46
N TRP A 162 10.16 -0.77 16.31
CA TRP A 162 9.94 -1.68 15.19
C TRP A 162 11.13 -2.63 15.06
N LEU A 163 10.85 -3.92 14.98
CA LEU A 163 11.81 -4.94 14.57
C LEU A 163 11.97 -4.94 13.04
N SER A 164 13.00 -5.62 12.55
CA SER A 164 13.18 -5.77 11.10
C SER A 164 12.02 -6.50 10.44
N SER A 165 11.26 -7.31 11.18
CA SER A 165 10.03 -7.93 10.70
C SER A 165 8.94 -6.90 10.44
N ASP A 166 8.87 -5.79 11.17
CA ASP A 166 7.74 -4.86 11.08
C ASP A 166 7.85 -3.87 9.92
N LEU A 167 8.99 -3.90 9.23
CA LEU A 167 9.32 -3.01 8.11
C LEU A 167 9.59 -3.85 6.86
N PRO A 168 9.38 -3.28 5.67
CA PRO A 168 9.75 -3.97 4.44
C PRO A 168 11.27 -4.18 4.41
N THR A 169 11.72 -5.04 3.49
CA THR A 169 13.17 -5.22 3.31
C THR A 169 13.80 -3.88 2.95
N ALA A 170 14.84 -3.49 3.70
CA ALA A 170 15.49 -2.22 3.49
C ALA A 170 16.19 -2.20 2.12
N SER A 171 15.87 -1.18 1.31
CA SER A 171 16.52 -0.93 0.02
C SER A 171 17.98 -0.50 0.21
N ILE A 172 18.28 0.17 1.33
CA ILE A 172 19.63 0.47 1.79
C ILE A 172 19.90 -0.37 3.03
N ASN A 173 21.00 -1.12 3.01
CA ASN A 173 21.56 -1.77 4.20
C ASN A 173 23.08 -1.70 4.13
N MET A 174 23.64 -0.68 4.78
CA MET A 174 25.09 -0.44 4.82
C MET A 174 25.57 -0.36 6.26
N SER A 175 26.86 -0.65 6.48
CA SER A 175 27.48 -0.51 7.80
C SER A 175 28.88 0.07 7.69
N VAL A 176 29.25 0.92 8.65
CA VAL A 176 30.56 1.54 8.74
C VAL A 176 30.94 1.81 10.19
N TYR A 177 32.20 1.63 10.56
CA TYR A 177 32.70 2.10 11.85
C TYR A 177 33.01 3.59 11.77
N MET A 178 32.55 4.36 12.77
CA MET A 178 32.83 5.79 12.88
C MET A 178 33.32 6.11 14.30
N ASP A 179 34.27 7.01 14.39
CA ASP A 179 34.75 7.58 15.65
C ASP A 179 35.04 9.08 15.50
N LYS A 180 35.41 9.71 16.61
CA LYS A 180 35.81 11.12 16.66
C LYS A 180 36.98 11.48 15.73
N ASN A 181 37.79 10.51 15.28
CA ASN A 181 38.96 10.73 14.45
C ASN A 181 38.65 10.62 12.95
N LEU A 182 37.76 9.69 12.55
CA LEU A 182 37.29 9.54 11.18
C LEU A 182 36.42 10.74 10.77
N ASN A 183 35.60 11.25 11.71
CA ASN A 183 34.79 12.48 11.68
C ASN A 183 33.82 12.69 10.49
N TYR A 184 34.10 12.16 9.29
CA TYR A 184 33.34 12.34 8.07
C TYR A 184 33.36 11.07 7.21
N LYS A 185 32.22 10.69 6.65
CA LYS A 185 32.14 9.57 5.69
C LYS A 185 31.04 9.77 4.66
N GLU A 186 31.32 9.37 3.42
CA GLU A 186 30.34 9.26 2.34
C GLU A 186 30.21 7.79 1.90
N LEU A 187 28.99 7.33 1.70
CA LEU A 187 28.64 5.95 1.36
C LEU A 187 27.61 5.96 0.22
N ASN A 188 27.95 5.35 -0.91
CA ASN A 188 27.07 5.30 -2.09
C ASN A 188 26.17 4.07 -2.04
N HIS A 189 24.88 4.26 -2.28
CA HIS A 189 23.89 3.18 -2.41
C HIS A 189 23.33 3.05 -3.85
N ASN A 190 23.50 4.08 -4.70
CA ASN A 190 23.18 4.05 -6.14
C ASN A 190 21.74 3.62 -6.48
N LEU A 191 20.75 3.97 -5.65
CA LEU A 191 19.37 3.54 -5.85
C LEU A 191 18.61 4.39 -6.90
N SER A 192 19.12 5.58 -7.24
CA SER A 192 18.47 6.53 -8.16
C SER A 192 17.05 6.96 -7.72
N PHE A 193 16.73 6.79 -6.43
CA PHE A 193 15.53 7.32 -5.78
C PHE A 193 15.84 7.74 -4.35
N TYR A 194 15.05 8.67 -3.80
CA TYR A 194 15.17 9.13 -2.42
C TYR A 194 14.40 8.19 -1.48
N PRO A 195 15.06 7.58 -0.46
CA PRO A 195 14.35 6.83 0.56
C PRO A 195 13.35 7.70 1.35
N ASP A 196 12.12 7.19 1.50
CA ASP A 196 11.06 7.86 2.26
C ASP A 196 11.32 7.83 3.76
N ILE A 197 11.94 6.75 4.25
CA ILE A 197 12.35 6.59 5.65
C ILE A 197 13.81 6.17 5.72
N MET A 198 14.55 6.85 6.60
CA MET A 198 15.93 6.49 6.95
C MET A 198 16.05 6.21 8.44
N SER A 199 16.77 5.16 8.79
CA SER A 199 17.24 4.85 10.14
C SER A 199 18.75 4.73 10.13
N VAL A 200 19.43 5.62 10.84
CA VAL A 200 20.87 5.55 11.08
C VAL A 200 21.08 5.27 12.56
N GLN A 201 21.64 4.10 12.83
CA GLN A 201 21.80 3.51 14.16
C GLN A 201 23.29 3.42 14.48
N VAL A 202 23.68 3.87 15.66
CA VAL A 202 25.06 3.81 16.16
C VAL A 202 25.11 2.88 17.35
N LYS A 203 25.68 1.69 17.17
CA LYS A 203 26.00 0.80 18.28
C LYS A 203 27.24 1.32 19.01
N LEU A 204 27.02 1.90 20.18
CA LEU A 204 27.97 2.68 20.95
C LEU A 204 29.15 1.84 21.42
N LYS A 205 30.35 2.43 21.33
CA LYS A 205 31.62 1.89 21.82
C LYS A 205 32.43 3.00 22.48
N GLU A 206 33.40 2.59 23.30
CA GLU A 206 34.31 3.52 23.98
C GLU A 206 33.57 4.57 24.82
N CYS A 207 32.47 4.15 25.47
CA CYS A 207 31.72 5.01 26.37
C CYS A 207 32.49 5.26 27.66
N MET A 208 32.33 6.47 28.22
CA MET A 208 32.87 6.83 29.54
C MET A 208 32.32 5.86 30.61
N LYS A 209 31.00 5.65 30.61
CA LYS A 209 30.34 4.62 31.42
C LYS A 209 30.19 3.34 30.60
N LYS A 210 30.96 2.32 30.96
CA LYS A 210 31.05 1.04 30.24
C LYS A 210 29.75 0.25 30.13
N GLU A 211 28.80 0.48 31.03
CA GLU A 211 27.47 -0.14 30.97
C GLU A 211 26.67 0.23 29.71
N TYR A 212 27.01 1.34 29.04
CA TYR A 212 26.34 1.76 27.81
C TYR A 212 27.06 1.31 26.53
N ASP A 213 28.22 0.64 26.63
CA ASP A 213 28.82 -0.01 25.46
C ASP A 213 27.82 -1.05 24.91
N GLY A 214 27.54 -1.02 23.61
CA GLY A 214 26.60 -1.93 22.95
C GLY A 214 25.14 -1.46 22.89
N TYR A 215 24.78 -0.36 23.56
CA TYR A 215 23.52 0.33 23.30
C TYR A 215 23.52 0.99 21.93
N ILE A 216 22.34 1.24 21.38
CA ILE A 216 22.15 1.93 20.11
C ILE A 216 21.64 3.35 20.39
N ALA A 217 22.32 4.34 19.82
CA ALA A 217 21.84 5.70 19.66
C ALA A 217 21.47 5.95 18.19
N GLY A 218 20.68 6.99 17.93
CA GLY A 218 20.38 7.41 16.57
C GLY A 218 21.30 8.55 16.08
N ALA A 219 21.33 8.79 14.76
CA ALA A 219 21.86 10.03 14.19
C ALA A 219 20.78 11.08 13.96
N GLU A 220 21.10 12.37 14.07
CA GLU A 220 20.12 13.48 14.03
C GLU A 220 20.54 14.63 13.11
N GLY A 221 19.59 15.47 12.68
CA GLY A 221 19.82 16.49 11.64
C GLY A 221 20.19 17.90 12.14
N THR A 222 20.16 18.16 13.45
CA THR A 222 20.45 19.50 13.99
C THR A 222 21.71 19.52 14.77
N VAL A 223 22.30 20.70 14.81
CA VAL A 223 23.60 20.90 15.42
C VAL A 223 23.81 22.34 15.82
N MET A 224 24.64 22.49 16.83
CA MET A 224 25.16 23.75 17.31
C MET A 224 26.69 23.72 17.19
N ASP A 225 27.28 24.86 16.87
CA ASP A 225 28.73 25.09 16.85
C ASP A 225 29.11 25.88 18.10
N SER A 226 29.24 25.18 19.22
CA SER A 226 29.86 25.76 20.40
C SER A 226 31.32 25.33 20.48
N ARG A 227 32.20 26.26 20.14
CA ARG A 227 33.64 26.10 20.36
C ARG A 227 34.04 26.19 21.85
N TYR A 228 33.10 26.52 22.74
CA TYR A 228 33.34 26.82 24.15
C TYR A 228 32.62 25.88 25.12
N GLN A 229 31.77 24.97 24.64
CA GLN A 229 31.10 23.96 25.46
C GLN A 229 31.78 22.61 25.22
N ALA A 230 32.29 22.00 26.29
CA ALA A 230 33.13 20.81 26.20
C ALA A 230 32.34 19.55 25.80
N ASP A 231 31.02 19.55 25.97
CA ASP A 231 30.20 18.33 25.94
C ASP A 231 29.18 18.25 24.81
N ILE A 232 29.36 19.02 23.74
CA ILE A 232 28.61 18.81 22.49
C ILE A 232 29.20 17.62 21.73
N MET A 233 28.33 16.74 21.24
CA MET A 233 28.74 15.56 20.47
C MET A 233 27.54 14.86 19.81
N GLY A 234 27.82 14.01 18.84
CA GLY A 234 26.77 13.31 18.09
C GLY A 234 27.23 12.88 16.71
N LEU A 235 26.28 12.29 16.00
CA LEU A 235 26.37 11.93 14.59
C LEU A 235 25.24 12.62 13.82
N ILE A 236 25.60 13.36 12.77
CA ILE A 236 24.67 13.87 11.76
C ILE A 236 24.67 12.93 10.57
N PHE A 237 23.52 12.81 9.93
CA PHE A 237 23.45 12.25 8.59
C PHE A 237 22.58 13.09 7.66
N GLY A 238 22.87 13.00 6.37
CA GLY A 238 22.04 13.48 5.29
C GLY A 238 22.18 12.54 4.10
N TYR A 239 21.21 12.54 3.20
CA TYR A 239 21.18 11.59 2.09
C TYR A 239 20.50 12.18 0.86
N ASP A 240 20.85 11.67 -0.31
CA ASP A 240 20.17 11.96 -1.57
C ASP A 240 19.72 10.65 -2.23
N ASP A 241 19.49 10.67 -3.54
CA ASP A 241 19.09 9.51 -4.34
C ASP A 241 20.23 8.52 -4.63
N ASN A 242 21.47 8.87 -4.30
CA ASN A 242 22.66 8.12 -4.65
C ASN A 242 23.55 7.77 -3.44
N LYS A 243 23.57 8.60 -2.40
CA LYS A 243 24.49 8.44 -1.27
C LYS A 243 23.95 8.93 0.06
N VAL A 244 24.60 8.44 1.12
CA VAL A 244 24.45 8.90 2.49
C VAL A 244 25.78 9.50 2.96
N ARG A 245 25.71 10.62 3.66
CA ARG A 245 26.86 11.32 4.24
C ARG A 245 26.69 11.42 5.75
N LEU A 246 27.78 11.21 6.47
CA LEU A 246 27.86 11.14 7.92
C LEU A 246 28.86 12.17 8.44
N TRP A 247 28.50 12.91 9.49
CA TRP A 247 29.39 13.84 10.18
C TRP A 247 29.36 13.57 11.69
N VAL A 248 30.51 13.21 12.24
CA VAL A 248 30.71 13.04 13.68
C VAL A 248 31.33 14.31 14.26
N HIS A 249 30.91 14.67 15.46
CA HIS A 249 31.51 15.76 16.20
C HIS A 249 32.94 15.41 16.67
N GLN A 250 33.83 16.38 16.73
CA GLN A 250 35.23 16.18 17.15
C GLN A 250 35.42 15.59 18.57
N HIS A 251 34.41 15.68 19.44
CA HIS A 251 34.48 15.13 20.81
C HIS A 251 33.92 13.71 20.94
N GLY A 252 33.11 13.24 19.99
CA GLY A 252 32.50 11.91 20.07
C GLY A 252 31.27 11.74 19.19
N ILE A 253 30.82 10.48 19.09
CA ILE A 253 29.70 10.07 18.25
C ILE A 253 28.35 10.15 18.97
N PHE A 254 28.37 10.20 20.30
CA PHE A 254 27.17 10.29 21.14
C PHE A 254 27.52 10.94 22.48
N GLY A 255 26.61 11.78 22.97
CA GLY A 255 26.66 12.32 24.32
C GLY A 255 25.28 12.56 24.89
N ALA A 256 25.20 12.36 26.19
CA ALA A 256 24.16 12.86 27.06
C ALA A 256 24.84 13.09 28.42
N ALA A 257 25.83 13.98 28.41
CA ALA A 257 26.64 14.37 29.54
C ALA A 257 26.45 15.86 29.81
N ASP A 258 26.73 16.26 31.05
CA ASP A 258 26.61 17.62 31.58
C ASP A 258 25.25 18.31 31.31
N GLY A 259 24.39 18.36 32.34
CA GLY A 259 23.01 18.83 32.16
C GLY A 259 22.02 17.79 31.65
N TRP A 260 22.44 16.53 31.51
CA TRP A 260 21.63 15.39 31.06
C TRP A 260 21.75 14.19 31.99
N GLY A 261 20.62 13.54 32.27
CA GLY A 261 20.51 12.49 33.28
C GLY A 261 21.37 11.23 33.07
N LEU A 262 21.80 10.94 31.84
CA LEU A 262 22.64 9.78 31.53
C LEU A 262 24.09 9.96 32.00
N ALA A 263 24.59 11.20 31.99
CA ALA A 263 25.96 11.59 32.34
C ALA A 263 27.02 10.68 31.68
N THR A 264 26.94 10.49 30.36
CA THR A 264 27.91 9.68 29.59
C THR A 264 28.13 10.24 28.19
N TYR A 265 29.28 9.90 27.62
CA TYR A 265 29.58 10.09 26.22
C TYR A 265 30.34 8.90 25.64
N CYS A 266 30.31 8.74 24.32
CA CYS A 266 30.96 7.65 23.60
C CYS A 266 31.77 8.19 22.41
N LYS A 267 32.99 7.68 22.24
CA LYS A 267 33.96 8.19 21.25
C LYS A 267 33.78 7.58 19.86
N GLY A 268 33.19 6.40 19.76
CA GLY A 268 32.99 5.70 18.48
C GLY A 268 31.86 4.68 18.55
N GLY A 269 31.59 4.03 17.41
CA GLY A 269 30.53 3.04 17.31
C GLY A 269 30.39 2.44 15.92
N ASP A 270 29.73 1.29 15.84
CA ASP A 270 29.34 0.69 14.57
C ASP A 270 28.06 1.36 14.08
N VAL A 271 28.12 2.01 12.91
CA VAL A 271 26.99 2.69 12.30
C VAL A 271 26.31 1.76 11.29
N THR A 272 25.02 1.52 11.45
CA THR A 272 24.17 0.81 10.50
C THR A 272 23.18 1.79 9.87
N ILE A 273 23.06 1.74 8.55
CA ILE A 273 22.22 2.63 7.75
C ILE A 273 21.18 1.79 7.04
N LEU A 274 19.92 2.03 7.37
CA LEU A 274 18.76 1.40 6.78
C LEU A 274 17.88 2.44 6.10
N GLY A 275 17.46 2.15 4.88
CA GLY A 275 16.62 3.04 4.08
C GLY A 275 15.51 2.27 3.40
N TRP A 276 14.30 2.81 3.42
CA TRP A 276 13.10 2.19 2.86
C TRP A 276 12.38 3.15 1.92
N GLU A 277 11.92 2.59 0.80
CA GLU A 277 10.85 3.16 0.02
C GLU A 277 9.52 2.68 0.60
N THR A 278 8.58 3.59 0.78
CA THR A 278 7.25 3.29 1.30
C THR A 278 6.27 3.14 0.16
N ASP A 279 5.29 2.24 0.33
CA ASP A 279 4.16 2.21 -0.58
C ASP A 279 3.38 3.54 -0.47
N LYS A 280 3.17 4.19 -1.61
CA LYS A 280 2.45 5.47 -1.68
C LYS A 280 1.01 5.33 -1.21
N THR A 281 0.43 4.13 -1.26
CA THR A 281 -0.91 3.85 -0.71
C THR A 281 -0.97 4.01 0.81
N ASN A 282 0.14 3.78 1.54
CA ASN A 282 0.23 4.01 2.98
C ASN A 282 0.34 5.50 3.35
N VAL A 283 0.61 6.38 2.39
CA VAL A 283 0.79 7.82 2.65
C VAL A 283 -0.56 8.53 2.64
N MET A 284 -1.17 8.66 3.81
CA MET A 284 -2.50 9.26 3.98
C MET A 284 -2.54 10.77 3.78
N PHE A 285 -1.40 11.43 4.00
CA PHE A 285 -1.24 12.84 3.76
C PHE A 285 0.22 13.14 3.46
N GLN A 286 0.45 13.88 2.38
CA GLN A 286 1.76 14.38 2.04
C GLN A 286 1.64 15.82 1.56
N THR A 287 2.55 16.67 2.01
CA THR A 287 2.65 18.03 1.50
C THR A 287 4.10 18.47 1.49
N ASN A 288 4.44 19.29 0.50
CA ASN A 288 5.73 19.96 0.43
C ASN A 288 5.57 21.46 0.26
N PHE A 289 6.50 22.21 0.82
CA PHE A 289 6.52 23.67 0.72
C PHE A 289 7.92 24.21 0.99
N THR A 290 8.24 25.35 0.40
CA THR A 290 9.52 26.02 0.62
C THR A 290 9.43 26.94 1.83
N VAL A 291 10.41 26.85 2.72
CA VAL A 291 10.57 27.76 3.86
C VAL A 291 11.90 28.49 3.74
N THR A 292 11.83 29.81 3.78
CA THR A 292 13.01 30.68 3.84
C THR A 292 13.03 31.41 5.19
N LYS A 293 14.23 31.62 5.73
CA LYS A 293 14.49 32.35 6.97
C LYS A 293 13.79 33.71 7.04
N ASN A 294 13.64 34.40 5.91
CA ASN A 294 13.03 35.74 5.84
C ASN A 294 11.52 35.74 5.56
N ASN A 295 10.93 34.60 5.15
CA ASN A 295 9.51 34.56 4.79
C ASN A 295 8.62 34.54 6.05
N VAL A 296 7.55 35.33 6.04
CA VAL A 296 6.52 35.40 7.09
C VAL A 296 5.16 35.45 6.38
N PRO A 297 4.15 34.66 6.78
CA PRO A 297 4.04 33.87 8.00
C PRO A 297 4.79 32.52 7.96
N VAL A 298 5.15 32.02 9.15
CA VAL A 298 5.67 30.65 9.33
C VAL A 298 4.52 29.67 9.09
N PRO A 299 4.70 28.64 8.24
CA PRO A 299 3.63 27.69 7.95
C PRO A 299 3.08 26.99 9.19
N SER A 300 1.76 26.80 9.21
CA SER A 300 1.04 25.88 10.10
C SER A 300 0.09 25.10 9.22
N ILE A 301 0.23 23.78 9.19
CA ILE A 301 -0.56 22.92 8.31
C ILE A 301 -1.63 22.24 9.15
N LYS A 302 -2.88 22.42 8.73
CA LYS A 302 -3.99 21.62 9.25
C LYS A 302 -4.04 20.30 8.51
N PHE A 303 -4.07 19.21 9.25
CA PHE A 303 -4.36 17.91 8.69
C PHE A 303 -5.80 17.86 8.17
N PRO A 304 -6.06 17.12 7.08
CA PRO A 304 -7.40 17.00 6.51
C PRO A 304 -8.39 16.29 7.45
N ARG A 305 -7.87 15.49 8.39
CA ARG A 305 -8.63 14.79 9.43
C ARG A 305 -7.81 14.69 10.71
N LYS A 306 -8.43 14.16 11.76
CA LYS A 306 -7.70 13.79 12.97
C LYS A 306 -6.88 12.52 12.71
N TYR A 307 -5.61 12.53 13.11
CA TYR A 307 -4.75 11.35 13.09
C TYR A 307 -4.51 10.83 14.51
N ASP A 308 -4.77 9.54 14.74
CA ASP A 308 -4.42 8.84 15.98
C ASP A 308 -2.98 8.33 15.90
N PHE A 309 -2.10 8.87 16.74
CA PHE A 309 -0.67 8.56 16.71
C PHE A 309 -0.32 7.10 16.97
N SER A 310 -1.27 6.27 17.41
CA SER A 310 -1.09 4.81 17.54
C SER A 310 -1.11 4.12 16.17
N ASN A 311 -1.78 4.71 15.18
CA ASN A 311 -1.97 4.16 13.83
C ASN A 311 -1.17 4.88 12.74
N TYR A 312 -0.46 5.94 13.08
CA TYR A 312 0.28 6.73 12.10
C TYR A 312 1.72 7.02 12.54
N LEU A 313 2.61 7.10 11.55
CA LEU A 313 3.96 7.62 11.66
C LEU A 313 4.04 8.96 10.90
N ILE A 314 4.49 10.00 11.59
CA ILE A 314 4.69 11.32 10.99
C ILE A 314 6.19 11.50 10.74
N THR A 315 6.56 11.82 9.51
CA THR A 315 7.93 12.19 9.14
C THR A 315 7.97 13.62 8.62
N VAL A 316 9.04 14.33 9.00
CA VAL A 316 9.29 15.70 8.56
C VAL A 316 10.74 15.78 8.09
N GLN A 317 10.89 15.97 6.79
CA GLN A 317 12.16 16.04 6.10
C GLN A 317 12.39 17.45 5.57
N VAL A 318 13.65 17.88 5.55
CA VAL A 318 14.09 19.14 4.95
C VAL A 318 15.10 18.82 3.86
N LYS A 319 14.78 19.21 2.63
CA LYS A 319 15.63 19.06 1.46
C LYS A 319 16.31 20.39 1.15
N ILE A 320 17.62 20.35 0.95
CA ILE A 320 18.40 21.49 0.52
C ILE A 320 18.07 21.78 -0.96
N PRO A 321 17.80 23.05 -1.34
CA PRO A 321 17.54 23.40 -2.73
C PRO A 321 18.69 23.03 -3.66
N ASP A 322 18.37 22.83 -4.93
CA ASP A 322 19.39 22.60 -5.94
C ASP A 322 20.35 23.79 -6.05
N GLY A 323 21.65 23.50 -6.20
CA GLY A 323 22.71 24.50 -6.22
C GLY A 323 23.08 25.16 -4.88
N ASP A 324 22.42 24.84 -3.76
CA ASP A 324 22.71 25.44 -2.44
C ASP A 324 23.81 24.68 -1.66
N GLY A 325 25.06 25.06 -1.88
CA GLY A 325 26.21 24.57 -1.10
C GLY A 325 26.65 23.14 -1.43
N ASN A 326 27.51 22.57 -0.58
CA ASN A 326 28.15 21.26 -0.81
C ASN A 326 27.20 20.05 -0.67
N ASN A 327 25.99 20.30 -0.16
CA ASN A 327 24.97 19.30 0.13
C ASN A 327 23.67 19.60 -0.63
N ALA A 328 23.74 20.33 -1.75
CA ALA A 328 22.57 20.57 -2.60
C ALA A 328 21.80 19.26 -2.86
N ASN A 329 20.47 19.33 -2.83
CA ASN A 329 19.54 18.21 -2.97
C ASN A 329 19.53 17.17 -1.84
N MET A 330 20.41 17.26 -0.84
CA MET A 330 20.38 16.33 0.29
C MET A 330 19.20 16.58 1.23
N ILE A 331 18.67 15.51 1.79
CA ILE A 331 17.58 15.45 2.77
C ILE A 331 18.15 15.26 4.17
N PHE A 332 17.60 16.01 5.12
CA PHE A 332 17.84 15.92 6.56
C PHE A 332 16.50 15.78 7.29
N ASN A 333 16.51 15.32 8.54
CA ASN A 333 15.32 15.33 9.39
C ASN A 333 15.15 16.69 10.08
N ALA A 334 13.91 17.17 10.17
CA ALA A 334 13.55 18.24 11.10
C ALA A 334 13.59 17.73 12.55
N VAL A 335 13.51 18.63 13.54
CA VAL A 335 13.68 18.26 14.96
C VAL A 335 12.51 18.60 15.84
N GLY A 336 12.42 17.83 16.93
CA GLY A 336 11.37 17.98 17.91
C GLY A 336 11.73 18.88 19.08
N SER A 337 12.90 19.51 19.19
CA SER A 337 13.12 20.57 20.18
C SER A 337 14.33 21.41 19.82
N SER A 338 14.33 22.67 20.28
CA SER A 338 15.45 23.58 20.12
C SER A 338 16.49 23.36 21.20
N MET A 339 17.73 23.22 20.76
CA MET A 339 18.92 23.25 21.61
C MET A 339 19.80 24.47 21.29
N ALA A 340 19.24 25.49 20.63
CA ALA A 340 19.98 26.67 20.21
C ALA A 340 20.37 27.57 21.39
N THR A 341 21.32 28.46 21.12
CA THR A 341 21.75 29.57 21.98
C THR A 341 21.98 30.81 21.10
N ASP A 342 22.00 32.00 21.71
CA ASP A 342 22.28 33.26 21.02
C ASP A 342 23.77 33.51 20.76
N SER A 343 24.64 32.69 21.33
CA SER A 343 26.11 32.83 21.29
C SER A 343 26.83 31.94 20.27
N ALA A 344 26.11 31.03 19.60
CA ALA A 344 26.69 30.04 18.68
C ALA A 344 25.89 29.94 17.39
N ARG A 345 26.53 29.46 16.31
CA ARG A 345 25.81 29.07 15.10
C ARG A 345 25.03 27.80 15.38
N PHE A 346 23.81 27.73 14.88
CA PHE A 346 22.95 26.57 15.05
C PHE A 346 22.12 26.33 13.80
N GLY A 347 21.56 25.14 13.68
CA GLY A 347 20.54 24.92 12.67
C GLY A 347 19.52 23.87 13.03
N GLY A 348 18.39 23.95 12.33
CA GLY A 348 17.25 23.06 12.54
C GLY A 348 15.92 23.75 12.41
N LEU A 349 15.06 23.17 11.59
CA LEU A 349 13.63 23.45 11.61
C LEU A 349 12.99 22.65 12.75
N VAL A 350 12.41 23.35 13.72
CA VAL A 350 11.68 22.70 14.82
C VAL A 350 10.24 22.47 14.38
N PHE A 351 9.71 21.28 14.61
CA PHE A 351 8.31 20.96 14.34
C PHE A 351 7.63 20.36 15.58
N VAL A 352 6.32 20.60 15.66
CA VAL A 352 5.45 20.11 16.73
C VAL A 352 4.13 19.72 16.09
N TYR A 353 3.54 18.60 16.50
CA TYR A 353 2.26 18.19 15.96
C TYR A 353 1.22 17.92 17.05
N THR A 354 -0.03 18.14 16.68
CA THR A 354 -1.23 17.72 17.40
C THR A 354 -1.95 16.67 16.55
N THR A 355 -3.08 16.15 17.02
CA THR A 355 -3.88 15.21 16.21
C THR A 355 -4.48 15.88 14.98
N ARG A 356 -4.47 17.22 14.89
CA ARG A 356 -5.10 17.99 13.82
C ARG A 356 -4.15 18.90 13.06
N ASP A 357 -2.99 19.24 13.61
CA ASP A 357 -2.14 20.29 13.06
C ASP A 357 -0.67 19.91 13.20
N ILE A 358 0.15 20.38 12.26
CA ILE A 358 1.60 20.42 12.41
C ILE A 358 2.09 21.85 12.27
N LEU A 359 2.97 22.23 13.20
CA LEU A 359 3.43 23.59 13.45
C LEU A 359 4.95 23.63 13.34
N PHE A 360 5.48 24.74 12.83
CA PHE A 360 6.91 24.89 12.59
C PHE A 360 7.47 26.14 13.28
N TRP A 361 8.71 26.04 13.76
CA TRP A 361 9.53 27.15 14.20
C TRP A 361 10.82 27.16 13.38
N LYS A 362 11.02 28.24 12.63
CA LYS A 362 12.24 28.44 11.85
C LYS A 362 13.22 29.35 12.59
N PRO A 363 14.52 29.20 12.35
CA PRO A 363 15.50 30.15 12.84
C PRO A 363 15.21 31.58 12.35
N LYS A 364 15.48 32.55 13.22
CA LYS A 364 15.35 33.99 13.01
C LYS A 364 16.67 34.73 13.26
N SER A 365 17.44 34.27 14.25
CA SER A 365 18.77 34.84 14.57
C SER A 365 19.68 34.82 13.35
N SER A 366 20.58 35.81 13.23
CA SER A 366 21.61 35.84 12.19
C SER A 366 22.54 34.63 12.25
N LEU A 367 22.71 34.00 13.41
CA LEU A 367 23.52 32.80 13.62
C LEU A 367 22.79 31.48 13.31
N GLY A 368 21.47 31.52 13.15
CA GLY A 368 20.66 30.32 12.93
C GLY A 368 20.39 30.04 11.45
N HIS A 369 20.45 28.78 11.04
CA HIS A 369 20.18 28.32 9.67
C HIS A 369 19.15 27.19 9.64
N MET A 370 18.38 27.03 8.57
CA MET A 370 17.43 25.90 8.45
C MET A 370 18.16 24.56 8.52
N VAL A 371 19.28 24.46 7.81
CA VAL A 371 20.27 23.38 7.92
C VAL A 371 21.63 24.01 8.17
N TYR A 372 22.30 23.56 9.21
CA TYR A 372 23.64 23.97 9.57
C TYR A 372 24.51 22.72 9.69
N ILE A 373 25.66 22.69 9.04
CA ILE A 373 26.72 21.71 9.23
C ILE A 373 28.02 22.48 9.07
N GLY A 374 28.71 22.80 10.15
CA GLY A 374 29.89 23.64 10.07
C GLY A 374 30.83 23.48 11.26
N GLY A 375 32.02 24.05 11.13
CA GLY A 375 33.01 24.11 12.20
C GLY A 375 33.43 22.72 12.68
N VAL A 376 32.98 22.37 13.88
CA VAL A 376 33.35 21.19 14.67
C VAL A 376 32.73 19.87 14.18
N TRP A 377 31.81 19.93 13.21
CA TRP A 377 31.14 18.76 12.63
C TRP A 377 31.86 18.27 11.38
N GLY A 378 32.26 16.98 11.37
CA GLY A 378 33.06 16.37 10.31
C GLY A 378 34.33 17.14 9.96
N SER A 379 34.94 17.77 10.97
CA SER A 379 36.11 18.64 10.83
C SER A 379 35.96 19.75 9.76
N GLY A 380 34.72 20.21 9.54
CA GLY A 380 34.39 21.24 8.58
C GLY A 380 34.29 20.76 7.12
N LEU A 381 34.46 19.45 6.86
CA LEU A 381 34.32 18.88 5.52
C LEU A 381 32.86 18.86 5.07
N SER A 382 32.64 19.20 3.79
CA SER A 382 31.31 19.26 3.16
C SER A 382 30.29 20.07 3.99
N SER A 383 30.70 21.24 4.49
CA SER A 383 29.86 22.10 5.32
C SER A 383 28.62 22.62 4.58
N GLN A 384 27.56 22.95 5.33
CA GLN A 384 26.29 23.49 4.84
C GLN A 384 25.75 24.63 5.71
N TYR A 385 25.20 25.66 5.07
CA TYR A 385 24.59 26.82 5.72
C TYR A 385 23.36 27.27 4.91
N SER A 386 22.25 26.57 5.05
CA SER A 386 21.05 26.84 4.24
C SER A 386 20.03 27.67 5.01
N ASP A 387 19.67 28.82 4.46
CA ASP A 387 18.57 29.66 4.97
C ASP A 387 17.23 29.37 4.27
N THR A 388 17.25 28.59 3.19
CA THR A 388 16.07 28.13 2.47
C THR A 388 16.08 26.61 2.34
N VAL A 389 14.94 25.97 2.59
CA VAL A 389 14.76 24.52 2.45
C VAL A 389 13.39 24.19 1.89
N GLN A 390 13.28 23.04 1.22
CA GLN A 390 12.00 22.41 0.90
C GLN A 390 11.63 21.47 2.04
N VAL A 391 10.48 21.68 2.67
CA VAL A 391 9.98 20.82 3.75
C VAL A 391 9.04 19.80 3.15
N LEU A 392 9.20 18.53 3.49
CA LEU A 392 8.29 17.44 3.16
C LEU A 392 7.69 16.88 4.45
N VAL A 393 6.37 16.90 4.56
CA VAL A 393 5.62 16.29 5.66
C VAL A 393 4.87 15.08 5.10
N SER A 394 5.05 13.92 5.72
CA SER A 394 4.32 12.71 5.38
C SER A 394 3.65 12.12 6.62
N VAL A 395 2.38 11.72 6.49
CA VAL A 395 1.63 10.94 7.48
C VAL A 395 1.40 9.57 6.89
N ILE A 396 2.06 8.58 7.47
CA ILE A 396 2.11 7.20 6.97
C ILE A 396 1.25 6.33 7.88
N TYR A 397 0.30 5.60 7.30
CA TYR A 397 -0.52 4.63 8.02
C TYR A 397 0.28 3.38 8.37
N LEU A 398 0.20 2.98 9.63
CA LEU A 398 0.78 1.76 10.18
C LEU A 398 -0.24 0.63 10.01
N SER A 399 0.06 -0.29 9.10
CA SER A 399 -0.81 -1.44 8.81
C SER A 399 -1.01 -2.27 10.07
N ASP A 400 -2.25 -2.64 10.33
CA ASP A 400 -2.61 -3.37 11.54
C ASP A 400 -1.90 -4.73 11.61
N HIS A 401 -1.62 -5.43 10.50
CA HIS A 401 -0.71 -6.59 10.42
C HIS A 401 -0.11 -6.74 9.00
N CYS A 402 1.20 -6.94 8.92
CA CYS A 402 1.91 -7.82 7.97
C CYS A 402 3.23 -8.20 8.64
N PHE A 403 3.71 -9.43 8.47
CA PHE A 403 4.95 -10.00 9.01
C PHE A 403 4.86 -10.64 10.42
N SER A 404 4.37 -11.87 10.45
CA SER A 404 4.91 -12.89 11.35
C SER A 404 5.42 -14.05 10.50
N ASN A 405 6.74 -14.16 10.34
CA ASN A 405 7.33 -15.46 10.04
C ASN A 405 7.15 -16.31 11.31
N ASN A 406 6.43 -17.42 11.17
CA ASN A 406 5.98 -18.38 12.20
C ASN A 406 4.67 -18.02 12.90
N VAL A 407 3.54 -18.46 12.32
CA VAL A 407 2.32 -18.75 13.08
C VAL A 407 1.93 -20.19 12.82
N THR A 408 1.98 -20.99 13.88
CA THR A 408 1.18 -22.21 14.01
C THR A 408 -0.28 -21.79 14.14
N VAL A 409 -1.08 -22.13 13.14
CA VAL A 409 -2.50 -21.75 13.05
C VAL A 409 -3.28 -22.36 14.20
N THR A 410 -3.85 -21.51 15.05
CA THR A 410 -4.96 -21.88 15.93
C THR A 410 -5.94 -20.70 15.97
N GLU A 411 -7.16 -20.96 15.49
CA GLU A 411 -8.38 -20.12 15.50
C GLU A 411 -8.44 -18.91 14.54
N CYS A 412 -9.45 -18.92 13.66
CA CYS A 412 -9.69 -17.92 12.60
C CYS A 412 -10.59 -16.77 13.05
N ILE A 413 -10.17 -15.52 12.81
CA ILE A 413 -11.01 -14.31 12.78
C ILE A 413 -11.26 -13.98 11.29
N PRO A 414 -12.47 -13.57 10.85
CA PRO A 414 -12.72 -13.19 9.45
C PRO A 414 -11.89 -11.97 9.00
N GLU A 415 -11.46 -11.93 7.74
CA GLU A 415 -10.74 -10.80 7.14
C GLU A 415 -11.68 -9.61 6.84
N LEU A 416 -11.17 -8.38 7.01
CA LEU A 416 -11.86 -7.10 6.76
C LEU A 416 -12.42 -7.01 5.32
N THR A 417 -13.73 -6.77 5.14
CA THR A 417 -14.36 -6.78 3.80
C THR A 417 -15.31 -5.61 3.54
N ASP A 418 -15.09 -4.84 2.46
CA ASP A 418 -16.00 -3.78 2.00
C ASP A 418 -16.96 -4.31 0.92
N LEU A 419 -18.26 -4.20 1.16
CA LEU A 419 -19.31 -4.64 0.25
C LEU A 419 -20.12 -3.44 -0.28
N LEU A 420 -19.89 -3.07 -1.53
CA LEU A 420 -20.75 -2.13 -2.24
C LEU A 420 -21.82 -2.89 -3.04
N PHE A 421 -23.09 -2.59 -2.79
CA PHE A 421 -24.20 -3.08 -3.62
C PHE A 421 -24.59 -2.06 -4.68
N VAL A 422 -24.74 -2.52 -5.92
CA VAL A 422 -25.23 -1.72 -7.04
C VAL A 422 -26.62 -2.23 -7.44
N ILE A 423 -27.66 -1.45 -7.14
CA ILE A 423 -29.07 -1.88 -7.26
C ILE A 423 -29.75 -1.17 -8.44
N ASP A 424 -30.26 -1.93 -9.41
CA ASP A 424 -31.05 -1.36 -10.52
C ASP A 424 -32.44 -0.91 -10.00
N THR A 425 -32.73 0.38 -10.16
CA THR A 425 -34.01 1.02 -9.81
C THR A 425 -34.74 1.57 -11.03
N SER A 426 -34.32 1.21 -12.25
CA SER A 426 -34.95 1.60 -13.51
C SER A 426 -36.42 1.22 -13.60
N GLN A 427 -37.15 1.90 -14.49
CA GLN A 427 -38.57 1.64 -14.69
C GLN A 427 -38.84 0.18 -15.12
N SER A 428 -37.93 -0.41 -15.89
CA SER A 428 -37.94 -1.84 -16.27
C SER A 428 -37.86 -2.79 -15.07
N ASN A 429 -37.27 -2.36 -13.95
CA ASN A 429 -37.10 -3.17 -12.74
C ASN A 429 -38.11 -2.81 -11.61
N SER A 430 -39.05 -1.90 -11.86
CA SER A 430 -39.98 -1.39 -10.84
C SER A 430 -40.82 -2.46 -10.14
N ASN A 431 -41.13 -3.58 -10.81
CA ASN A 431 -41.88 -4.70 -10.23
C ASN A 431 -41.02 -5.64 -9.36
N ASN A 432 -39.69 -5.61 -9.49
CA ASN A 432 -38.77 -6.55 -8.83
C ASN A 432 -37.89 -5.88 -7.77
N ILE A 433 -37.94 -4.56 -7.64
CA ILE A 433 -37.09 -3.82 -6.68
C ILE A 433 -37.23 -4.32 -5.23
N ASN A 434 -38.42 -4.74 -4.82
CA ASN A 434 -38.63 -5.31 -3.48
C ASN A 434 -37.85 -6.61 -3.30
N GLN A 435 -37.74 -7.45 -4.34
CA GLN A 435 -36.94 -8.68 -4.28
C GLN A 435 -35.44 -8.38 -4.16
N SER A 436 -34.94 -7.38 -4.89
CA SER A 436 -33.55 -6.92 -4.77
C SER A 436 -33.25 -6.37 -3.38
N LYS A 437 -34.15 -5.57 -2.80
CA LYS A 437 -34.02 -5.05 -1.44
C LYS A 437 -34.06 -6.15 -0.40
N ASP A 438 -34.98 -7.10 -0.52
CA ASP A 438 -35.10 -8.24 0.39
C ASP A 438 -33.85 -9.12 0.33
N PHE A 439 -33.26 -9.33 -0.84
CA PHE A 439 -31.99 -10.03 -0.97
C PHE A 439 -30.87 -9.32 -0.21
N VAL A 440 -30.65 -8.02 -0.51
CA VAL A 440 -29.55 -7.25 0.10
C VAL A 440 -29.75 -7.18 1.62
N TYR A 441 -30.99 -6.95 2.07
CA TYR A 441 -31.36 -6.99 3.49
C TYR A 441 -31.01 -8.33 4.13
N ASN A 442 -31.44 -9.45 3.54
CA ASN A 442 -31.22 -10.78 4.11
C ASN A 442 -29.75 -11.18 4.14
N LEU A 443 -28.97 -10.74 3.14
CA LEU A 443 -27.52 -10.94 3.11
C LEU A 443 -26.84 -10.12 4.22
N VAL A 444 -27.06 -8.81 4.25
CA VAL A 444 -26.48 -7.90 5.26
C VAL A 444 -26.90 -8.31 6.68
N ASN A 445 -28.13 -8.80 6.86
CA ASN A 445 -28.60 -9.27 8.16
C ASN A 445 -27.86 -10.53 8.66
N LYS A 446 -27.22 -11.30 7.77
CA LYS A 446 -26.37 -12.45 8.15
C LYS A 446 -24.90 -12.08 8.38
N LEU A 447 -24.45 -10.91 7.91
CA LEU A 447 -23.08 -10.45 8.07
C LEU A 447 -22.84 -9.80 9.43
N SER A 448 -21.61 -9.88 9.92
CA SER A 448 -21.15 -9.15 11.11
C SER A 448 -20.61 -7.79 10.64
N ILE A 449 -21.33 -6.72 10.97
CA ILE A 449 -21.03 -5.37 10.49
C ILE A 449 -20.18 -4.62 11.52
N GLY A 450 -19.03 -4.11 11.11
CA GLY A 450 -18.12 -3.43 12.00
C GLY A 450 -16.86 -2.93 11.31
N ILE A 451 -16.17 -1.98 11.96
CA ILE A 451 -14.92 -1.40 11.46
C ILE A 451 -13.82 -2.45 11.26
N ASN A 452 -13.86 -3.52 12.07
CA ASN A 452 -12.94 -4.66 12.01
C ASN A 452 -13.57 -5.90 11.35
N ASP A 453 -14.63 -5.74 10.55
CA ASP A 453 -15.36 -6.85 9.93
C ASP A 453 -15.96 -6.40 8.57
N PHE A 454 -17.22 -6.74 8.25
CA PHE A 454 -17.88 -6.24 7.03
C PHE A 454 -18.29 -4.77 7.15
N GLN A 455 -18.06 -3.99 6.10
CA GLN A 455 -18.65 -2.66 5.88
C GLN A 455 -19.51 -2.69 4.62
N VAL A 456 -20.58 -1.90 4.58
CA VAL A 456 -21.57 -1.96 3.49
C VAL A 456 -21.86 -0.55 2.98
N ALA A 457 -21.86 -0.41 1.65
CA ALA A 457 -22.35 0.76 0.94
C ALA A 457 -23.39 0.33 -0.09
N VAL A 458 -24.27 1.25 -0.51
CA VAL A 458 -25.27 0.97 -1.55
C VAL A 458 -25.35 2.14 -2.51
N ILE A 459 -25.24 1.84 -3.81
CA ILE A 459 -25.65 2.72 -4.89
C ILE A 459 -26.88 2.15 -5.59
N THR A 460 -27.75 3.02 -6.06
CA THR A 460 -28.89 2.70 -6.91
C THR A 460 -28.66 3.31 -8.29
N PHE A 461 -29.25 2.74 -9.34
CA PHE A 461 -29.16 3.36 -10.66
C PHE A 461 -30.40 3.17 -11.52
N SER A 462 -30.72 4.20 -12.30
CA SER A 462 -31.58 4.11 -13.48
C SER A 462 -30.82 4.74 -14.65
N SER A 463 -31.25 5.90 -15.17
CA SER A 463 -30.52 6.67 -16.17
C SER A 463 -29.34 7.43 -15.57
N ILE A 464 -29.40 7.67 -14.25
CA ILE A 464 -28.38 8.34 -13.44
C ILE A 464 -28.19 7.49 -12.16
N PRO A 465 -26.95 7.18 -11.78
CA PRO A 465 -26.66 6.48 -10.52
C PRO A 465 -26.68 7.44 -9.32
N THR A 466 -27.06 6.93 -8.16
CA THR A 466 -27.21 7.66 -6.90
C THR A 466 -26.62 6.84 -5.77
N ILE A 467 -25.85 7.49 -4.88
CA ILE A 467 -25.39 6.88 -3.62
C ILE A 467 -26.55 6.97 -2.63
N GLU A 468 -27.04 5.82 -2.17
CA GLU A 468 -28.06 5.77 -1.11
C GLU A 468 -27.39 5.94 0.27
N PHE A 469 -26.25 5.28 0.46
CA PHE A 469 -25.35 5.49 1.60
C PHE A 469 -23.97 4.88 1.31
N ASP A 470 -22.95 5.41 1.96
CA ASP A 470 -21.56 4.95 1.84
C ASP A 470 -21.07 4.16 3.07
N PHE A 471 -19.79 3.77 3.10
CA PHE A 471 -19.23 2.92 4.17
C PHE A 471 -19.03 3.67 5.50
N ASN A 472 -19.05 5.01 5.50
CA ASN A 472 -18.99 5.83 6.71
C ASN A 472 -20.37 6.07 7.32
N ASP A 473 -21.41 5.99 6.50
CA ASP A 473 -22.76 6.21 6.96
C ASP A 473 -23.15 5.21 8.06
N PHE A 474 -23.95 5.72 9.00
CA PHE A 474 -24.48 4.97 10.14
C PHE A 474 -23.45 4.39 11.13
N GLU A 475 -22.17 4.76 11.06
CA GLU A 475 -21.12 4.30 12.01
C GLU A 475 -21.03 2.77 12.14
N ASN A 476 -21.29 2.02 11.06
CA ASN A 476 -21.39 0.55 11.06
C ASN A 476 -22.57 0.00 11.92
N ASN A 477 -23.59 0.82 12.21
CA ASN A 477 -24.80 0.37 12.88
C ASN A 477 -25.67 -0.46 11.93
N LYS A 478 -25.66 -1.79 12.14
CA LYS A 478 -26.39 -2.75 11.33
C LYS A 478 -27.90 -2.47 11.23
N SER A 479 -28.55 -2.06 12.32
CA SER A 479 -30.00 -1.78 12.30
C SER A 479 -30.34 -0.60 11.38
N SER A 480 -29.54 0.46 11.43
CA SER A 480 -29.69 1.63 10.56
C SER A 480 -29.45 1.31 9.09
N ILE A 481 -28.43 0.50 8.78
CA ILE A 481 -28.13 0.02 7.43
C ILE A 481 -29.31 -0.79 6.87
N LEU A 482 -29.83 -1.74 7.65
CA LEU A 482 -30.97 -2.57 7.28
C LEU A 482 -32.25 -1.75 7.02
N LEU A 483 -32.51 -0.75 7.86
CA LEU A 483 -33.60 0.22 7.67
C LEU A 483 -33.41 1.01 6.37
N SER A 484 -32.20 1.51 6.10
CA SER A 484 -31.89 2.28 4.89
C SER A 484 -32.16 1.48 3.61
N ILE A 485 -31.68 0.22 3.55
CA ILE A 485 -31.94 -0.71 2.44
C ILE A 485 -33.45 -0.88 2.19
N GLN A 486 -34.26 -1.00 3.25
CA GLN A 486 -35.71 -1.14 3.13
C GLN A 486 -36.42 0.13 2.65
N THR A 487 -35.79 1.31 2.75
CA THR A 487 -36.40 2.59 2.32
C THR A 487 -36.13 2.96 0.86
N ILE A 488 -35.26 2.23 0.16
CA ILE A 488 -34.93 2.45 -1.26
C ILE A 488 -36.20 2.41 -2.12
N LYS A 489 -36.35 3.40 -3.01
CA LYS A 489 -37.53 3.58 -3.87
C LYS A 489 -37.23 3.21 -5.32
N ALA A 490 -38.28 2.84 -6.06
CA ALA A 490 -38.19 2.69 -7.50
C ALA A 490 -37.90 4.04 -8.16
N GLY A 491 -36.94 4.05 -9.07
CA GLY A 491 -36.59 5.20 -9.89
C GLY A 491 -37.44 5.27 -11.15
N ASN A 492 -37.30 6.38 -11.88
CA ASN A 492 -37.87 6.59 -13.20
C ASN A 492 -36.71 6.66 -14.22
N GLY A 493 -36.88 6.06 -15.40
CA GLY A 493 -35.86 6.09 -16.48
C GLY A 493 -35.34 4.72 -16.93
N SER A 494 -34.50 4.73 -17.96
CA SER A 494 -33.85 3.55 -18.57
C SER A 494 -32.59 3.12 -17.82
N THR A 495 -32.19 1.86 -17.95
CA THR A 495 -30.98 1.27 -17.32
C THR A 495 -29.68 1.81 -17.95
N ASN A 496 -28.77 2.38 -17.14
CA ASN A 496 -27.43 2.76 -17.57
C ASN A 496 -26.37 2.18 -16.64
N ILE A 497 -25.94 0.95 -16.95
CA ILE A 497 -24.98 0.21 -16.12
C ILE A 497 -23.61 0.88 -16.13
N VAL A 498 -23.10 1.34 -17.27
CA VAL A 498 -21.77 1.98 -17.39
C VAL A 498 -21.60 3.14 -16.40
N LYS A 499 -22.62 3.99 -16.24
CA LYS A 499 -22.55 5.09 -15.26
C LYS A 499 -22.56 4.58 -13.81
N ALA A 500 -23.36 3.57 -13.52
CA ALA A 500 -23.42 2.96 -12.18
C ALA A 500 -22.09 2.35 -11.78
N LEU A 501 -21.43 1.70 -12.72
CA LEU A 501 -20.12 1.09 -12.60
C LEU A 501 -19.00 2.10 -12.35
N ASN A 502 -18.96 3.19 -13.12
CA ASN A 502 -18.03 4.30 -12.87
C ASN A 502 -18.27 4.94 -11.49
N MET A 503 -19.52 5.04 -11.05
CA MET A 503 -19.84 5.54 -9.71
C MET A 503 -19.42 4.55 -8.62
N ALA A 504 -19.61 3.25 -8.84
CA ALA A 504 -19.20 2.21 -7.92
C ALA A 504 -17.69 2.21 -7.71
N GLU A 505 -16.93 2.32 -8.79
CA GLU A 505 -15.47 2.47 -8.76
C GLU A 505 -15.07 3.72 -7.96
N ALA A 506 -15.72 4.86 -8.22
CA ALA A 506 -15.47 6.10 -7.49
C ALA A 506 -15.75 5.97 -5.98
N VAL A 507 -16.78 5.22 -5.58
CA VAL A 507 -17.10 4.97 -4.16
C VAL A 507 -16.08 4.03 -3.52
N LEU A 508 -15.73 2.93 -4.18
CA LEU A 508 -14.79 1.92 -3.67
C LEU A 508 -13.35 2.45 -3.57
N ARG A 509 -12.96 3.41 -4.41
CA ARG A 509 -11.65 4.08 -4.35
C ARG A 509 -11.61 5.26 -3.39
N ASN A 510 -12.75 5.71 -2.86
CA ASN A 510 -12.82 6.94 -2.08
C ASN A 510 -12.84 6.65 -0.58
N CYS A 511 -11.67 6.70 0.07
CA CYS A 511 -11.56 6.51 1.51
C CYS A 511 -12.31 7.59 2.33
N SER A 512 -12.67 8.73 1.73
CA SER A 512 -13.54 9.75 2.37
C SER A 512 -14.99 9.25 2.52
N MET A 513 -15.36 8.23 1.77
CA MET A 513 -16.64 7.51 1.83
C MET A 513 -16.53 6.20 2.62
N GLY A 514 -15.42 6.01 3.35
CA GLY A 514 -15.22 4.92 4.31
C GLY A 514 -14.63 3.64 3.73
N ALA A 515 -14.37 3.59 2.42
CA ALA A 515 -13.71 2.45 1.79
C ALA A 515 -12.29 2.27 2.35
N ARG A 516 -11.98 1.05 2.80
CA ARG A 516 -10.70 0.62 3.40
C ARG A 516 -9.65 0.19 2.36
N GLY A 517 -9.92 0.43 1.08
CA GLY A 517 -9.19 -0.09 -0.07
C GLY A 517 -7.66 -0.14 0.06
N ASN A 518 -7.13 -1.35 -0.10
CA ASN A 518 -5.84 -1.63 -0.75
C ASN A 518 -6.16 -2.11 -2.17
N ASP A 519 -5.36 -1.75 -3.17
CA ASP A 519 -5.41 -2.25 -4.56
C ASP A 519 -6.81 -2.59 -5.08
N VAL A 520 -7.54 -1.62 -5.63
CA VAL A 520 -8.72 -1.93 -6.45
C VAL A 520 -8.23 -2.57 -7.75
N GLU A 521 -8.04 -3.89 -7.72
CA GLU A 521 -8.08 -4.77 -8.89
C GLU A 521 -9.57 -4.88 -9.26
N GLU A 522 -9.96 -4.31 -10.39
CA GLU A 522 -11.36 -4.32 -10.86
C GLU A 522 -11.81 -5.76 -11.12
N ILE A 523 -12.81 -6.23 -10.36
CA ILE A 523 -13.48 -7.49 -10.66
C ILE A 523 -14.98 -7.24 -10.82
N TYR A 524 -15.43 -7.50 -12.05
CA TYR A 524 -16.82 -7.73 -12.41
C TYR A 524 -17.19 -9.20 -12.21
N ASN A 525 -18.18 -9.42 -11.33
CA ASN A 525 -19.18 -10.49 -11.31
C ASN A 525 -19.10 -11.67 -10.31
N SER A 526 -20.32 -11.90 -9.80
CA SER A 526 -21.02 -13.13 -9.39
C SER A 526 -20.50 -13.97 -8.21
N ILE A 527 -21.07 -13.73 -7.02
CA ILE A 527 -21.39 -14.83 -6.09
C ILE A 527 -22.90 -15.10 -6.22
N ILE A 528 -23.33 -16.12 -6.96
CA ILE A 528 -24.39 -17.05 -6.51
C ILE A 528 -24.23 -18.35 -7.32
N LYS A 529 -23.49 -19.32 -6.78
CA LYS A 529 -23.77 -20.75 -7.01
C LYS A 529 -23.21 -21.67 -5.93
N GLU A 530 -22.19 -21.25 -5.19
CA GLU A 530 -21.55 -22.12 -4.17
C GLU A 530 -21.93 -21.82 -2.71
N SER A 531 -22.63 -20.73 -2.41
CA SER A 531 -23.05 -20.36 -1.05
C SER A 531 -24.22 -21.19 -0.48
N LEU A 532 -24.67 -22.24 -1.19
CA LEU A 532 -25.66 -23.21 -0.68
C LEU A 532 -25.05 -24.50 -0.12
N HIS A 533 -23.72 -24.63 -0.03
CA HIS A 533 -23.13 -25.68 0.78
C HIS A 533 -22.90 -25.20 2.22
N SER A 534 -23.89 -25.45 3.07
CA SER A 534 -23.92 -25.16 4.52
C SER A 534 -22.90 -25.96 5.36
N SER A 535 -21.77 -26.38 4.80
CA SER A 535 -20.79 -27.24 5.49
C SER A 535 -19.40 -27.25 4.82
N CYS A 536 -18.84 -26.08 4.49
CA CYS A 536 -17.45 -25.96 4.06
C CYS A 536 -16.57 -25.41 5.20
N THR A 537 -15.69 -26.25 5.76
CA THR A 537 -14.70 -25.87 6.80
C THR A 537 -13.25 -25.93 6.32
N ASN A 538 -12.99 -26.37 5.07
CA ASN A 538 -11.65 -26.40 4.49
C ASN A 538 -11.73 -26.25 2.95
N CYS A 539 -11.36 -25.08 2.41
CA CYS A 539 -11.12 -24.90 0.97
C CYS A 539 -9.62 -24.65 0.78
N VAL A 540 -8.94 -25.51 0.02
CA VAL A 540 -7.55 -25.32 -0.41
C VAL A 540 -7.59 -24.81 -1.86
N MET A 541 -6.93 -23.69 -2.13
CA MET A 541 -6.82 -23.13 -3.48
C MET A 541 -5.68 -23.80 -4.23
N LYS A 542 -6.02 -24.55 -5.28
CA LYS A 542 -5.35 -24.58 -6.59
C LYS A 542 -5.95 -25.72 -7.41
N SER A 543 -6.60 -25.40 -8.53
CA SER A 543 -6.63 -26.35 -9.65
C SER A 543 -5.65 -25.87 -10.69
N GLU A 544 -4.67 -26.70 -11.00
CA GLU A 544 -3.97 -26.67 -12.29
C GLU A 544 -5.01 -26.52 -13.42
N THR A 545 -4.82 -25.58 -14.34
CA THR A 545 -5.75 -25.36 -15.46
C THR A 545 -5.03 -25.55 -16.79
N ASP A 546 -5.53 -26.46 -17.60
CA ASP A 546 -5.07 -26.69 -18.97
C ASP A 546 -6.04 -26.01 -19.92
N ILE A 547 -5.52 -25.16 -20.79
CA ILE A 547 -6.31 -24.39 -21.75
C ILE A 547 -5.82 -24.71 -23.16
N ILE A 548 -6.75 -25.10 -24.03
CA ILE A 548 -6.50 -25.28 -25.45
C ILE A 548 -7.24 -24.19 -26.22
N ILE A 549 -6.48 -23.31 -26.88
CA ILE A 549 -6.99 -22.27 -27.76
C ILE A 549 -7.18 -22.86 -29.16
N MET A 550 -8.38 -22.73 -29.70
CA MET A 550 -8.73 -23.13 -31.06
C MET A 550 -9.06 -21.89 -31.89
N MET A 551 -8.22 -21.58 -32.87
CA MET A 551 -8.44 -20.44 -33.76
C MET A 551 -8.92 -20.89 -35.13
N ASP A 552 -10.04 -20.34 -35.56
CA ASP A 552 -10.56 -20.51 -36.93
C ASP A 552 -9.68 -19.72 -37.92
N THR A 553 -9.23 -20.37 -38.99
CA THR A 553 -8.33 -19.78 -40.02
C THR A 553 -8.89 -19.77 -41.44
N ARG A 554 -10.21 -19.86 -41.64
CA ARG A 554 -10.85 -19.91 -42.97
C ARG A 554 -10.48 -18.78 -43.94
N LYS A 555 -10.58 -19.08 -45.25
CA LYS A 555 -10.24 -18.18 -46.38
C LYS A 555 -11.19 -17.01 -46.66
N ASP A 556 -12.37 -16.95 -46.04
CA ASP A 556 -13.38 -15.93 -46.40
C ASP A 556 -13.40 -14.71 -45.48
N GLN A 557 -12.27 -14.42 -44.82
CA GLN A 557 -12.19 -13.28 -43.93
C GLN A 557 -11.04 -12.41 -44.37
N SER A 558 -11.40 -11.20 -44.80
CA SER A 558 -10.50 -10.06 -44.95
C SER A 558 -9.24 -10.20 -44.08
N PHE A 559 -8.06 -9.89 -44.64
CA PHE A 559 -6.78 -9.86 -43.90
C PHE A 559 -6.91 -9.27 -42.49
N ASP A 560 -7.79 -8.29 -42.33
CA ASP A 560 -8.08 -7.59 -41.08
C ASP A 560 -8.74 -8.50 -40.02
N ASN A 561 -9.58 -9.47 -40.38
CA ASN A 561 -10.23 -10.39 -39.42
C ASN A 561 -9.23 -11.40 -38.85
N TYR A 562 -8.38 -11.97 -39.70
CA TYR A 562 -7.29 -12.86 -39.26
C TYR A 562 -6.34 -12.10 -38.33
N ARG A 563 -5.97 -10.85 -38.70
CA ARG A 563 -5.15 -9.98 -37.87
C ARG A 563 -5.82 -9.64 -36.54
N SER A 564 -7.12 -9.36 -36.54
CA SER A 564 -7.89 -9.05 -35.31
C SER A 564 -7.88 -10.22 -34.33
N ARG A 565 -8.04 -11.46 -34.83
CA ARG A 565 -7.93 -12.67 -34.01
C ARG A 565 -6.54 -12.86 -33.42
N GLN A 566 -5.48 -12.56 -34.18
CA GLN A 566 -4.10 -12.63 -33.66
C GLN A 566 -3.88 -11.62 -32.52
N ILE A 567 -4.38 -10.39 -32.64
CA ILE A 567 -4.25 -9.36 -31.59
C ILE A 567 -5.05 -9.78 -30.35
N ALA A 568 -6.28 -10.25 -30.53
CA ALA A 568 -7.11 -10.77 -29.44
C ALA A 568 -6.43 -11.92 -28.68
N LEU A 569 -5.77 -12.82 -29.40
CA LEU A 569 -5.05 -13.94 -28.81
C LEU A 569 -3.74 -13.54 -28.12
N GLU A 570 -3.00 -12.58 -28.68
CA GLU A 570 -1.81 -12.01 -28.03
C GLU A 570 -2.15 -11.43 -26.66
N GLU A 571 -3.25 -10.67 -26.59
CA GLU A 571 -3.73 -10.06 -25.36
C GLU A 571 -4.28 -11.10 -24.39
N LEU A 572 -5.07 -12.06 -24.88
CA LEU A 572 -5.59 -13.18 -24.09
C LEU A 572 -4.46 -14.01 -23.45
N ILE A 573 -3.43 -14.38 -24.23
CA ILE A 573 -2.29 -15.15 -23.74
C ILE A 573 -1.52 -14.32 -22.70
N THR A 574 -1.28 -13.03 -22.98
CA THR A 574 -0.57 -12.14 -22.06
C THR A 574 -1.28 -12.01 -20.72
N LYS A 575 -2.60 -11.76 -20.74
CA LYS A 575 -3.43 -11.64 -19.53
C LYS A 575 -3.56 -12.98 -18.79
N THR A 576 -3.80 -14.07 -19.51
CA THR A 576 -3.97 -15.40 -18.91
C THR A 576 -2.71 -15.88 -18.20
N VAL A 577 -1.53 -15.71 -18.81
CA VAL A 577 -0.24 -16.08 -18.18
C VAL A 577 0.09 -15.17 -17.00
N ALA A 578 -0.29 -13.89 -17.06
CA ALA A 578 -0.12 -12.95 -15.95
C ALA A 578 -1.03 -13.30 -14.76
N VAL A 579 -2.28 -13.68 -15.03
CA VAL A 579 -3.30 -13.98 -14.00
C VAL A 579 -3.13 -15.37 -13.39
N ASN A 580 -2.76 -16.37 -14.20
CA ASN A 580 -2.62 -17.77 -13.77
C ASN A 580 -1.26 -18.37 -14.21
N PRO A 581 -0.21 -18.30 -13.36
CA PRO A 581 1.12 -18.80 -13.70
C PRO A 581 1.25 -20.34 -13.74
N ASP A 582 0.21 -21.05 -13.28
CA ASP A 582 0.10 -22.52 -13.29
C ASP A 582 -0.76 -23.03 -14.47
N VAL A 583 -1.16 -22.13 -15.37
CA VAL A 583 -1.84 -22.48 -16.62
C VAL A 583 -0.88 -23.17 -17.59
N LEU A 584 -1.32 -24.25 -18.23
CA LEU A 584 -0.67 -24.77 -19.44
C LEU A 584 -1.52 -24.37 -20.63
N LEU A 585 -0.90 -23.69 -21.59
CA LEU A 585 -1.54 -23.27 -22.83
C LEU A 585 -1.11 -24.19 -23.96
N GLY A 586 -2.10 -24.70 -24.69
CA GLY A 586 -1.96 -25.33 -25.99
C GLY A 586 -2.71 -24.50 -27.02
N MET A 587 -2.25 -24.51 -28.28
CA MET A 587 -2.94 -23.81 -29.35
C MET A 587 -2.98 -24.65 -30.62
N ASN A 588 -4.18 -24.69 -31.20
CA ASN A 588 -4.49 -25.32 -32.47
C ASN A 588 -5.14 -24.30 -33.39
N VAL A 589 -4.82 -24.38 -34.67
CA VAL A 589 -5.56 -23.68 -35.74
C VAL A 589 -6.36 -24.72 -36.52
N PHE A 590 -7.53 -24.34 -37.00
CA PHE A 590 -8.37 -25.27 -37.76
C PHE A 590 -9.10 -24.58 -38.91
N SER A 591 -9.25 -25.33 -39.99
CA SER A 591 -10.22 -25.07 -41.07
C SER A 591 -10.93 -26.38 -41.43
N ASP A 592 -10.25 -27.29 -42.12
CA ASP A 592 -10.70 -28.67 -42.39
C ASP A 592 -10.14 -29.69 -41.38
N GLU A 593 -8.83 -29.63 -41.12
CA GLU A 593 -8.09 -30.46 -40.16
C GLU A 593 -7.43 -29.58 -39.08
N PRO A 594 -7.34 -30.04 -37.82
CA PRO A 594 -6.66 -29.31 -36.76
C PRO A 594 -5.14 -29.43 -36.91
N ASP A 595 -4.47 -28.29 -37.06
CA ASP A 595 -3.01 -28.17 -37.01
C ASP A 595 -2.57 -27.72 -35.61
N ILE A 596 -1.79 -28.56 -34.92
CA ILE A 596 -1.23 -28.23 -33.60
C ILE A 596 -0.05 -27.25 -33.79
N LEU A 597 -0.18 -26.04 -33.25
CA LEU A 597 0.94 -25.08 -33.21
C LEU A 597 1.88 -25.37 -32.04
N PHE A 598 1.30 -25.60 -30.87
CA PHE A 598 2.02 -26.08 -29.70
C PHE A 598 1.08 -26.86 -28.78
N ASN A 599 1.54 -28.02 -28.34
CA ASN A 599 0.88 -28.80 -27.30
C ASN A 599 0.95 -28.09 -25.94
N LEU A 600 0.15 -28.55 -24.98
CA LEU A 600 0.25 -28.17 -23.57
C LEU A 600 1.67 -28.48 -23.06
N SER A 601 2.59 -27.51 -23.11
CA SER A 601 4.01 -27.76 -22.82
C SER A 601 4.74 -26.53 -22.30
N LEU A 602 5.16 -26.61 -21.02
CA LEU A 602 6.29 -26.07 -20.23
C LEU A 602 7.04 -24.75 -20.58
N SER A 603 6.88 -24.16 -21.76
CA SER A 603 7.41 -22.82 -22.01
C SER A 603 6.48 -21.77 -21.41
N LYS A 604 6.87 -21.23 -20.25
CA LYS A 604 6.20 -20.11 -19.58
C LYS A 604 6.49 -18.76 -20.24
N ASN A 605 7.29 -18.74 -21.30
CA ASN A 605 7.67 -17.50 -21.95
C ASN A 605 6.57 -17.06 -22.92
N LYS A 606 5.77 -16.07 -22.51
CA LYS A 606 4.73 -15.46 -23.35
C LYS A 606 5.25 -15.03 -24.72
N HIS A 607 6.48 -14.52 -24.81
CA HIS A 607 7.07 -14.09 -26.08
C HIS A 607 7.26 -15.25 -27.05
N ASP A 608 7.62 -16.44 -26.57
CA ASP A 608 7.81 -17.62 -27.43
C ASP A 608 6.47 -18.17 -27.93
N LEU A 609 5.43 -18.14 -27.08
CA LEU A 609 4.08 -18.55 -27.45
C LEU A 609 3.49 -17.61 -28.51
N ILE A 610 3.62 -16.29 -28.30
CA ILE A 610 3.19 -15.27 -29.26
C ILE A 610 4.00 -15.37 -30.57
N ALA A 611 5.32 -15.59 -30.50
CA ALA A 611 6.14 -15.77 -31.69
C ALA A 611 5.71 -16.99 -32.53
N LYS A 612 5.39 -18.12 -31.88
CA LYS A 612 4.87 -19.32 -32.58
C LYS A 612 3.49 -19.07 -33.20
N MET A 613 2.60 -18.35 -32.51
CA MET A 613 1.30 -17.94 -33.06
C MET A 613 1.45 -17.12 -34.35
N TYR A 614 2.47 -16.27 -34.46
CA TYR A 614 2.72 -15.48 -35.67
C TYR A 614 3.37 -16.26 -36.83
N GLN A 615 3.85 -17.49 -36.60
CA GLN A 615 4.50 -18.34 -37.62
C GLN A 615 3.53 -19.20 -38.44
N VAL A 616 2.21 -19.11 -38.19
CA VAL A 616 1.18 -19.88 -38.92
C VAL A 616 1.29 -19.61 -40.43
N ASN A 617 1.49 -20.67 -41.21
CA ASN A 617 1.68 -20.58 -42.65
C ASN A 617 0.38 -20.17 -43.36
N LYS A 618 0.41 -19.02 -44.06
CA LYS A 618 -0.72 -18.46 -44.81
C LYS A 618 -1.18 -19.33 -45.98
N ASP A 619 -0.36 -20.29 -46.43
CA ASP A 619 -0.69 -21.16 -47.58
C ASP A 619 -1.56 -22.37 -47.20
N ARG A 620 -1.87 -22.59 -45.91
CA ARG A 620 -2.71 -23.69 -45.39
C ARG A 620 -4.16 -23.28 -45.10
N ILE A 621 -4.64 -22.22 -45.75
CA ILE A 621 -5.98 -21.67 -45.55
C ILE A 621 -6.96 -22.38 -46.50
N PHE A 622 -7.75 -23.33 -45.97
CA PHE A 622 -8.72 -24.12 -46.74
C PHE A 622 -10.13 -23.49 -46.75
N SER A 623 -10.99 -23.96 -47.66
CA SER A 623 -12.32 -23.38 -47.96
C SER A 623 -13.50 -24.05 -47.23
N THR A 624 -13.27 -25.12 -46.46
CA THR A 624 -14.31 -25.90 -45.78
C THR A 624 -14.07 -25.93 -44.27
N ILE A 625 -15.15 -26.02 -43.48
CA ILE A 625 -15.11 -26.06 -42.01
C ILE A 625 -15.52 -27.43 -41.52
N ASN A 626 -14.76 -27.98 -40.58
CA ASN A 626 -15.25 -29.08 -39.77
C ASN A 626 -14.86 -28.88 -38.29
N THR A 627 -15.51 -27.90 -37.65
CA THR A 627 -15.26 -27.54 -36.25
C THR A 627 -15.58 -28.72 -35.33
N SER A 628 -16.62 -29.50 -35.66
CA SER A 628 -16.97 -30.71 -34.92
C SER A 628 -15.86 -31.80 -34.96
N HIS A 629 -15.15 -31.94 -36.08
CA HIS A 629 -13.97 -32.82 -36.20
C HIS A 629 -12.77 -32.29 -35.40
N ALA A 630 -12.50 -30.99 -35.46
CA ALA A 630 -11.41 -30.37 -34.69
C ALA A 630 -11.61 -30.52 -33.17
N LEU A 631 -12.85 -30.37 -32.69
CA LEU A 631 -13.21 -30.62 -31.29
C LEU A 631 -13.06 -32.10 -30.89
N GLN A 632 -13.34 -33.06 -31.80
CA GLN A 632 -13.09 -34.48 -31.56
C GLN A 632 -11.59 -34.76 -31.37
N TYR A 633 -10.76 -34.20 -32.24
CA TYR A 633 -9.32 -34.40 -32.19
C TYR A 633 -8.71 -33.93 -30.86
N ILE A 634 -9.17 -32.78 -30.35
CA ILE A 634 -8.69 -32.23 -29.07
C ILE A 634 -9.15 -33.07 -27.88
N LEU A 635 -10.34 -33.66 -27.93
CA LEU A 635 -10.78 -34.61 -26.91
C LEU A 635 -9.84 -35.82 -26.83
N GLU A 636 -9.35 -36.32 -27.97
CA GLU A 636 -8.53 -37.53 -28.04
C GLU A 636 -7.05 -37.31 -27.71
N LYS A 637 -6.51 -36.11 -27.98
CA LYS A 637 -5.06 -35.86 -27.92
C LYS A 637 -4.64 -34.57 -27.23
N GLY A 638 -5.60 -33.74 -26.85
CA GLY A 638 -5.33 -32.38 -26.38
C GLY A 638 -4.92 -32.28 -24.91
N PHE A 639 -5.56 -33.05 -24.02
CA PHE A 639 -5.45 -32.88 -22.55
C PHE A 639 -4.70 -34.00 -21.82
N ASP A 640 -3.74 -34.65 -22.48
CA ASP A 640 -3.03 -35.83 -21.94
C ASP A 640 -1.92 -35.49 -20.92
N VAL A 641 -1.74 -34.22 -20.57
CA VAL A 641 -0.58 -33.75 -19.78
C VAL A 641 -0.86 -33.74 -18.27
N ARG A 642 -1.97 -33.14 -17.82
CA ARG A 642 -2.37 -33.11 -16.40
C ARG A 642 -3.78 -33.67 -16.23
N PRO A 643 -3.96 -34.98 -15.99
CA PRO A 643 -5.29 -35.58 -15.91
C PRO A 643 -6.21 -34.97 -14.83
N ALA A 644 -5.64 -34.48 -13.72
CA ALA A 644 -6.37 -33.89 -12.60
C ALA A 644 -6.67 -32.39 -12.74
N SER A 645 -6.13 -31.74 -13.78
CA SER A 645 -6.34 -30.31 -14.05
C SER A 645 -7.79 -30.02 -14.45
N ARG A 646 -8.20 -28.77 -14.23
CA ARG A 646 -9.35 -28.20 -14.92
C ARG A 646 -9.01 -28.06 -16.40
N LYS A 647 -9.92 -28.44 -17.28
CA LYS A 647 -9.71 -28.43 -18.73
C LYS A 647 -10.64 -27.40 -19.36
N MET A 648 -10.08 -26.47 -20.12
CA MET A 648 -10.82 -25.43 -20.81
C MET A 648 -10.46 -25.39 -22.29
N ILE A 649 -11.46 -25.19 -23.14
CA ILE A 649 -11.29 -24.93 -24.57
C ILE A 649 -11.77 -23.52 -24.86
N ILE A 650 -10.99 -22.75 -25.62
CA ILE A 650 -11.37 -21.42 -26.09
C ILE A 650 -11.52 -21.47 -27.61
N LEU A 651 -12.74 -21.30 -28.09
CA LEU A 651 -13.07 -21.28 -29.51
C LEU A 651 -13.08 -19.83 -30.02
N VAL A 652 -12.10 -19.46 -30.83
CA VAL A 652 -11.94 -18.11 -31.39
C VAL A 652 -12.38 -18.08 -32.85
N ALA A 653 -13.54 -17.47 -33.11
CA ALA A 653 -14.16 -17.43 -34.43
C ALA A 653 -15.07 -16.19 -34.57
N ASN A 654 -15.62 -15.94 -35.77
CA ASN A 654 -16.67 -14.93 -35.96
C ASN A 654 -18.09 -15.47 -35.70
N GLY A 655 -18.24 -16.76 -35.44
CA GLY A 655 -19.53 -17.41 -35.12
C GLY A 655 -20.35 -17.90 -36.33
N GLU A 656 -19.79 -17.85 -37.54
CA GLU A 656 -20.46 -18.36 -38.73
C GLU A 656 -20.08 -19.83 -38.96
N TRP A 657 -21.00 -20.78 -38.74
CA TRP A 657 -20.73 -22.20 -38.94
C TRP A 657 -21.88 -22.88 -39.70
N GLU A 658 -21.52 -23.84 -40.55
CA GLU A 658 -22.48 -24.68 -41.26
C GLU A 658 -22.93 -25.89 -40.42
N ASP A 659 -22.09 -26.33 -39.45
CA ASP A 659 -22.25 -27.53 -38.62
C ASP A 659 -22.66 -27.23 -37.16
N VAL A 660 -23.49 -26.18 -36.93
CA VAL A 660 -23.88 -25.73 -35.57
C VAL A 660 -24.42 -26.86 -34.68
N TYR A 661 -25.27 -27.73 -35.23
CA TYR A 661 -25.84 -28.86 -34.51
C TYR A 661 -24.77 -29.88 -34.06
N ASP A 662 -23.84 -30.23 -34.95
CA ASP A 662 -22.78 -31.20 -34.64
C ASP A 662 -21.75 -30.64 -33.65
N ILE A 663 -21.44 -29.33 -33.75
CA ILE A 663 -20.60 -28.63 -32.77
C ILE A 663 -21.27 -28.65 -31.40
N LYS A 664 -22.56 -28.33 -31.33
CA LYS A 664 -23.33 -28.34 -30.08
C LYS A 664 -23.31 -29.71 -29.42
N MET A 665 -23.59 -30.77 -30.19
CA MET A 665 -23.51 -32.15 -29.70
C MET A 665 -22.11 -32.48 -29.16
N LYS A 666 -21.05 -31.94 -29.77
CA LYS A 666 -19.68 -32.14 -29.30
C LYS A 666 -19.33 -31.35 -28.05
N VAL A 667 -19.79 -30.11 -27.91
CA VAL A 667 -19.61 -29.30 -26.70
C VAL A 667 -20.34 -29.92 -25.50
N GLN A 668 -21.55 -30.45 -25.71
CA GLN A 668 -22.26 -31.22 -24.69
C GLN A 668 -21.49 -32.49 -24.31
N TYR A 669 -20.92 -33.20 -25.29
CA TYR A 669 -20.10 -34.37 -25.03
C TYR A 669 -18.82 -34.03 -24.24
N LEU A 670 -18.13 -32.94 -24.57
CA LEU A 670 -16.96 -32.43 -23.82
C LEU A 670 -17.30 -32.09 -22.37
N SER A 671 -18.49 -31.54 -22.13
CA SER A 671 -18.99 -31.23 -20.78
C SER A 671 -19.11 -32.49 -19.91
N ASN A 672 -19.45 -33.65 -20.50
CA ASN A 672 -19.47 -34.93 -19.77
C ASN A 672 -18.08 -35.40 -19.31
N PHE A 673 -17.01 -34.92 -19.95
CA PHE A 673 -15.61 -35.13 -19.52
C PHE A 673 -15.09 -34.01 -18.61
N ASN A 674 -15.97 -33.13 -18.13
CA ASN A 674 -15.63 -32.00 -17.27
C ASN A 674 -14.65 -31.02 -17.96
N ILE A 675 -14.77 -30.90 -19.30
CA ILE A 675 -14.06 -29.92 -20.13
C ILE A 675 -15.01 -28.76 -20.40
N GLU A 676 -14.61 -27.56 -19.98
CA GLU A 676 -15.40 -26.35 -20.13
C GLU A 676 -15.08 -25.67 -21.46
N VAL A 677 -16.11 -25.31 -22.25
CA VAL A 677 -15.93 -24.65 -23.54
C VAL A 677 -16.36 -23.20 -23.44
N PHE A 678 -15.51 -22.31 -23.94
CA PHE A 678 -15.70 -20.87 -23.99
C PHE A 678 -15.61 -20.37 -25.43
N GLY A 679 -16.39 -19.36 -25.76
CA GLY A 679 -16.36 -18.70 -27.07
C GLY A 679 -15.74 -17.32 -26.98
N LEU A 680 -14.86 -16.98 -27.92
CA LEU A 680 -14.35 -15.63 -28.11
C LEU A 680 -14.67 -15.16 -29.55
N LEU A 681 -15.70 -14.33 -29.68
CA LEU A 681 -16.06 -13.70 -30.94
C LEU A 681 -15.07 -12.59 -31.28
N SER A 682 -14.44 -12.73 -32.45
CA SER A 682 -13.45 -11.76 -32.94
C SER A 682 -13.44 -11.67 -34.47
N GLY A 683 -13.32 -10.44 -34.98
CA GLY A 683 -13.30 -10.09 -36.40
C GLY A 683 -14.46 -9.16 -36.79
N ARG A 684 -14.58 -8.85 -38.07
CA ARG A 684 -15.75 -8.18 -38.67
C ARG A 684 -16.83 -9.21 -39.01
N ASP A 685 -18.10 -8.80 -38.97
CA ASP A 685 -19.29 -9.62 -39.23
C ASP A 685 -19.52 -10.77 -38.22
N LEU A 686 -19.80 -10.37 -36.97
CA LEU A 686 -20.02 -11.25 -35.82
C LEU A 686 -21.41 -11.90 -35.82
N HIS A 687 -21.45 -13.22 -35.67
CA HIS A 687 -22.67 -14.05 -35.64
C HIS A 687 -22.84 -14.68 -34.25
N PHE A 688 -23.64 -14.01 -33.40
CA PHE A 688 -23.81 -14.42 -32.00
C PHE A 688 -24.72 -15.65 -31.82
N ASP A 689 -25.73 -15.80 -32.69
CA ASP A 689 -26.77 -16.83 -32.55
C ASP A 689 -26.17 -18.25 -32.50
N SER A 690 -25.22 -18.55 -33.38
CA SER A 690 -24.57 -19.87 -33.43
C SER A 690 -23.79 -20.18 -32.14
N PHE A 691 -23.09 -19.19 -31.57
CA PHE A 691 -22.35 -19.39 -30.32
C PHE A 691 -23.28 -19.58 -29.12
N TYR A 692 -24.39 -18.84 -29.06
CA TYR A 692 -25.39 -19.05 -28.02
C TYR A 692 -26.03 -20.43 -28.11
N GLU A 693 -26.27 -20.93 -29.34
CA GLU A 693 -26.80 -22.26 -29.57
C GLU A 693 -25.81 -23.37 -29.15
N ILE A 694 -24.52 -23.17 -29.42
CA ILE A 694 -23.45 -24.14 -29.13
C ILE A 694 -23.07 -24.19 -27.65
N LEU A 695 -22.95 -23.04 -26.97
CA LEU A 695 -22.42 -22.97 -25.60
C LEU A 695 -23.47 -23.21 -24.51
N GLU A 696 -24.77 -23.06 -24.82
CA GLU A 696 -25.93 -23.18 -23.92
C GLU A 696 -25.94 -22.24 -22.68
N ASN A 697 -24.79 -21.69 -22.31
CA ASN A 697 -24.57 -20.75 -21.22
C ASN A 697 -23.97 -19.46 -21.79
N SER A 698 -24.75 -18.38 -21.78
CA SER A 698 -24.33 -17.06 -22.25
C SER A 698 -23.11 -16.51 -21.50
N ASN A 699 -22.86 -16.96 -20.28
CA ASN A 699 -21.72 -16.49 -19.48
C ASN A 699 -20.37 -17.04 -19.98
N ASN A 700 -20.38 -18.05 -20.86
CA ASN A 700 -19.18 -18.60 -21.46
C ASN A 700 -18.82 -17.93 -22.79
N LEU A 701 -19.57 -16.89 -23.20
CA LEU A 701 -19.37 -16.19 -24.45
C LEU A 701 -18.78 -14.80 -24.22
N PHE A 702 -17.65 -14.55 -24.87
CA PHE A 702 -16.92 -13.29 -24.87
C PHE A 702 -16.90 -12.75 -26.30
N TYR A 703 -16.98 -11.43 -26.47
CA TYR A 703 -16.83 -10.80 -27.77
C TYR A 703 -15.98 -9.54 -27.65
N ILE A 704 -15.17 -9.26 -28.66
CA ILE A 704 -14.35 -8.05 -28.75
C ILE A 704 -15.01 -7.10 -29.74
N SER A 705 -15.42 -5.92 -29.27
CA SER A 705 -15.90 -4.83 -30.12
C SER A 705 -14.85 -3.73 -30.21
N ASP A 706 -14.57 -3.23 -31.42
CA ASP A 706 -13.80 -1.99 -31.64
C ASP A 706 -12.44 -1.91 -30.91
N GLU A 707 -11.66 -3.00 -30.90
CA GLU A 707 -10.35 -3.10 -30.21
C GLU A 707 -10.41 -2.94 -28.68
N ASP A 708 -11.59 -3.06 -28.05
CA ASP A 708 -11.73 -3.12 -26.60
C ASP A 708 -11.42 -4.53 -26.06
N PHE A 709 -10.29 -4.64 -25.35
CA PHE A 709 -9.81 -5.89 -24.77
C PHE A 709 -10.13 -6.08 -23.29
N SER A 710 -10.92 -5.20 -22.68
CA SER A 710 -11.30 -5.29 -21.26
C SER A 710 -11.98 -6.62 -20.90
N VAL A 711 -12.74 -7.19 -21.84
CA VAL A 711 -13.41 -8.47 -21.66
C VAL A 711 -12.43 -9.64 -21.45
N LEU A 712 -11.18 -9.50 -21.90
CA LEU A 712 -10.16 -10.52 -21.76
C LEU A 712 -9.58 -10.57 -20.34
N ASP A 713 -9.69 -9.50 -19.56
CA ASP A 713 -9.35 -9.50 -18.13
C ASP A 713 -10.31 -10.41 -17.35
N VAL A 714 -11.61 -10.28 -17.67
CA VAL A 714 -12.66 -11.15 -17.12
C VAL A 714 -12.36 -12.60 -17.47
N PHE A 715 -12.04 -12.89 -18.74
CA PHE A 715 -11.71 -14.24 -19.15
C PHE A 715 -10.49 -14.81 -18.41
N ALA A 716 -9.39 -14.04 -18.31
CA ALA A 716 -8.17 -14.49 -17.66
C ALA A 716 -8.42 -14.88 -16.19
N SER A 717 -9.31 -14.16 -15.51
CA SER A 717 -9.72 -14.48 -14.13
C SER A 717 -10.46 -15.82 -14.01
N LEU A 718 -11.24 -16.22 -15.03
CA LEU A 718 -11.97 -17.48 -15.04
C LEU A 718 -11.06 -18.71 -15.06
N THR A 719 -9.78 -18.56 -15.38
CA THR A 719 -8.83 -19.68 -15.42
C THR A 719 -8.48 -20.21 -14.03
N ILE A 720 -8.91 -19.54 -12.96
CA ILE A 720 -8.73 -19.92 -11.56
C ILE A 720 -10.01 -20.65 -11.08
N LYS A 721 -9.89 -21.86 -10.50
CA LYS A 721 -11.03 -22.59 -9.90
C LYS A 721 -10.78 -22.86 -8.42
N ILE A 722 -11.81 -22.63 -7.61
CA ILE A 722 -11.84 -22.99 -6.19
C ILE A 722 -12.38 -24.43 -6.09
N LYS A 723 -11.63 -25.36 -5.48
CA LYS A 723 -12.15 -26.69 -5.11
C LYS A 723 -12.28 -26.74 -3.59
N CYS A 724 -13.48 -26.98 -3.09
CA CYS A 724 -13.71 -27.26 -1.67
C CYS A 724 -13.88 -28.77 -1.46
N ASN A 725 -13.16 -29.34 -0.49
CA ASN A 725 -13.26 -30.77 -0.17
C ASN A 725 -14.37 -30.95 0.88
N ALA A 726 -15.47 -31.61 0.51
CA ALA A 726 -16.50 -32.01 1.46
C ALA A 726 -15.96 -33.14 2.35
N THR A 727 -15.66 -32.86 3.60
CA THR A 727 -15.43 -33.91 4.59
C THR A 727 -16.79 -34.45 5.03
N GLN A 728 -17.06 -35.72 4.71
CA GLN A 728 -18.23 -36.42 5.22
C GLN A 728 -18.22 -36.37 6.76
N LEU A 729 -19.24 -35.73 7.33
CA LEU A 729 -19.56 -35.85 8.74
C LEU A 729 -19.81 -37.34 9.05
N LYS A 730 -18.84 -37.98 9.70
CA LYS A 730 -19.14 -39.17 10.49
C LYS A 730 -19.99 -38.71 11.67
N ASN A 731 -21.30 -38.91 11.55
CA ASN A 731 -22.19 -38.99 12.70
C ASN A 731 -21.57 -39.96 13.72
N ASN A 732 -21.36 -39.51 14.95
CA ASN A 732 -21.27 -40.36 16.14
C ASN A 732 -21.40 -39.50 17.41
N GLY A 733 -22.49 -39.73 18.16
CA GLY A 733 -22.63 -39.38 19.58
C GLY A 733 -23.56 -38.24 19.86
#